data_AF-A0A5S4URS8-F1
#
_entry.id   AF-A0A5S4URS8-F1
#
_cell.length_a   1.000
_cell.length_b   1.000
_cell.length_c   1.000
_cell.angle_alpha   90.00
_cell.angle_beta   90.00
_cell.angle_gamma   90.00
#
_symmetry.space_group_name_H-M   'P 1'
#
loop_
_entity.id
_entity.type
_entity.pdbx_description
1 polymer ?
#
loop_
_entity_poly.entity_id
_entity_poly.type
_entity_poly.pdbx_seq_one_letter_code
_entity_poly.pdbx_strand_id
1 'polypeptide(L)'
;MQLFYFLYGNANAARWLSNAFVLVCILLFNSLAYASENTCKLVYPIVQDLQVFEDSSAKLRFEDLQSQILRPLSDTSFGLSKSNFWVKAIVTVPPNCSDTTTWFLQITPPYTDIIDVYLTENNKISSQFSLGDTQNQTDRRRLPLVPLKQGQQQDGGFEQTVWVKLSGQNGLAIKMTLITDDILEAQERKAWIIFIFTLALSFILILMSLTNFVFFKDIGYIYFSLLTIGTLNPGILIYGFSNIIFPIGAGDKISTISQTSNALMIFLLAQSTLKLKKHLPKINRIYSLYFYTLLLWTILTVVIGEIYLSLRIVHLSSSILLGSLLVFSIFLWKKESFSKLFFIIYLSIFLSYTIQILGLHGIINKNGFTDNAPGITLLIDVVFLFLAINYGQTKEREKNALTASLAEKNRVEVEQKRLFVNLLSHEIRTPLAIMSAANRNLFEEKSSLSDFLQKSLSKQKVAIDKISDVLDLCLTQERMKQFNSSHLVRLEEVWVLLTQHIDELTPSTSQTITCLYDTKTSKPVEYINLYQEGFLMAFDLILSNAIKYSPENSTIVINMVVNKTQVNISITDQGIGFNEELLTPKAFKRGENTTGTSGLGLGLVIAKEIIATMNSQLLLENAYESGKVTGAKVSIVLPKSMS
;
A
#
# COMPACT_ATOMS: atom_id res chain seq x y z
N MET A 1 -1.04 16.17 -7.62
CA MET A 1 -2.21 16.10 -6.69
C MET A 1 -3.50 16.62 -7.32
N GLN A 2 -3.51 17.72 -8.09
CA GLN A 2 -4.72 18.20 -8.80
C GLN A 2 -5.11 17.35 -10.04
N LEU A 3 -4.15 16.88 -10.83
CA LEU A 3 -4.40 15.92 -11.93
C LEU A 3 -5.03 14.59 -11.43
N PHE A 4 -4.78 14.27 -10.16
CA PHE A 4 -5.23 13.07 -9.46
C PHE A 4 -6.70 13.15 -9.03
N TYR A 5 -7.16 14.31 -8.53
CA TYR A 5 -8.59 14.54 -8.28
C TYR A 5 -9.41 14.46 -9.58
N PHE A 6 -8.83 14.91 -10.69
CA PHE A 6 -9.49 14.88 -12.00
C PHE A 6 -9.64 13.45 -12.56
N LEU A 7 -8.62 12.59 -12.38
CA LEU A 7 -8.65 11.19 -12.85
C LEU A 7 -9.34 10.21 -11.89
N TYR A 8 -9.44 10.49 -10.59
CA TYR A 8 -9.98 9.53 -9.61
C TYR A 8 -11.27 9.98 -8.92
N GLY A 9 -11.60 11.27 -8.94
CA GLY A 9 -12.86 11.80 -8.38
C GLY A 9 -14.02 11.82 -9.38
N ASN A 10 -13.75 11.54 -10.67
CA ASN A 10 -14.69 11.79 -11.74
C ASN A 10 -15.16 10.47 -12.37
N ALA A 11 -16.47 10.21 -12.38
CA ALA A 11 -17.09 9.09 -13.10
C ALA A 11 -16.65 9.02 -14.59
N ASN A 12 -16.15 10.14 -15.10
CA ASN A 12 -15.57 10.29 -16.42
C ASN A 12 -14.28 9.50 -16.65
N ALA A 13 -13.45 9.23 -15.64
CA ALA A 13 -12.22 8.44 -15.82
C ALA A 13 -12.48 6.93 -15.92
N ALA A 14 -13.45 6.43 -15.14
CA ALA A 14 -13.97 5.07 -15.31
C ALA A 14 -14.65 4.91 -16.68
N ARG A 15 -15.40 5.92 -17.14
CA ARG A 15 -15.91 5.98 -18.52
C ARG A 15 -14.78 6.04 -19.55
N TRP A 16 -13.70 6.77 -19.29
CA TRP A 16 -12.56 6.87 -20.22
C TRP A 16 -11.84 5.53 -20.37
N LEU A 17 -11.63 4.79 -19.28
CA LEU A 17 -11.07 3.43 -19.29
C LEU A 17 -12.01 2.42 -19.96
N SER A 18 -13.32 2.51 -19.70
CA SER A 18 -14.34 1.71 -20.39
C SER A 18 -14.37 2.00 -21.90
N ASN A 19 -14.29 3.28 -22.28
CA ASN A 19 -14.27 3.69 -23.69
C ASN A 19 -12.95 3.31 -24.37
N ALA A 20 -11.82 3.40 -23.67
CA ALA A 20 -10.53 2.92 -24.16
C ALA A 20 -10.58 1.40 -24.36
N PHE A 21 -11.15 0.65 -23.42
CA PHE A 21 -11.36 -0.80 -23.53
C PHE A 21 -12.28 -1.18 -24.70
N VAL A 22 -13.37 -0.44 -24.91
CA VAL A 22 -14.28 -0.65 -26.05
C VAL A 22 -13.57 -0.31 -27.37
N LEU A 23 -12.82 0.78 -27.44
CA LEU A 23 -12.02 1.16 -28.61
C LEU A 23 -10.95 0.08 -28.91
N VAL A 24 -10.33 -0.46 -27.87
CA VAL A 24 -9.36 -1.55 -27.92
C VAL A 24 -9.98 -2.82 -28.50
N CYS A 25 -11.14 -3.23 -28.02
CA CYS A 25 -11.89 -4.36 -28.55
C CYS A 25 -12.32 -4.13 -30.00
N ILE A 26 -12.76 -2.92 -30.36
CA ILE A 26 -13.16 -2.54 -31.72
C ILE A 26 -11.96 -2.56 -32.68
N LEU A 27 -10.78 -2.12 -32.26
CA LEU A 27 -9.57 -2.14 -33.08
C LEU A 27 -9.04 -3.57 -33.30
N LEU A 28 -9.07 -4.42 -32.27
CA LEU A 28 -8.74 -5.84 -32.39
C LEU A 28 -9.73 -6.57 -33.32
N PHE A 29 -11.03 -6.31 -33.19
CA PHE A 29 -12.06 -6.87 -34.07
C PHE A 29 -11.99 -6.34 -35.51
N ASN A 30 -11.72 -5.04 -35.73
CA ASN A 30 -11.56 -4.50 -37.08
C ASN A 30 -10.29 -4.99 -37.76
N SER A 31 -9.22 -5.27 -37.01
CA SER A 31 -8.02 -5.92 -37.57
C SER A 31 -8.29 -7.34 -38.08
N LEU A 32 -9.35 -8.00 -37.60
CA LEU A 32 -9.81 -9.31 -38.07
C LEU A 32 -10.65 -9.23 -39.36
N ALA A 33 -11.20 -8.05 -39.71
CA ALA A 33 -12.20 -7.89 -40.77
C ALA A 33 -11.65 -7.50 -42.16
N TYR A 34 -10.33 -7.35 -42.33
CA TYR A 34 -9.76 -7.01 -43.64
C TYR A 34 -9.54 -8.26 -44.50
N ALA A 35 -10.59 -8.72 -45.16
CA ALA A 35 -10.51 -9.65 -46.29
C ALA A 35 -10.72 -8.83 -47.56
N SER A 36 -9.68 -8.67 -48.39
CA SER A 36 -9.84 -8.01 -49.69
C SER A 36 -10.44 -8.99 -50.70
N GLU A 37 -11.62 -8.67 -51.22
CA GLU A 37 -12.22 -9.32 -52.39
C GLU A 37 -11.40 -8.93 -53.63
N ASN A 38 -10.37 -9.71 -53.98
CA ASN A 38 -9.74 -9.70 -55.30
C ASN A 38 -9.09 -11.07 -55.58
N THR A 39 -9.34 -11.63 -56.76
CA THR A 39 -9.05 -13.03 -57.13
C THR A 39 -7.57 -13.41 -57.22
N CYS A 40 -6.63 -12.45 -57.34
CA CYS A 40 -5.18 -12.70 -57.25
C CYS A 40 -4.55 -12.23 -55.93
N LYS A 41 -5.36 -11.71 -54.99
CA LYS A 41 -4.95 -11.41 -53.62
C LYS A 41 -5.33 -12.57 -52.70
N LEU A 42 -4.94 -13.78 -53.07
CA LEU A 42 -5.28 -15.00 -52.35
C LEU A 42 -4.07 -15.59 -51.64
N VAL A 43 -4.29 -15.94 -50.37
CA VAL A 43 -3.41 -16.78 -49.57
C VAL A 43 -3.79 -18.23 -49.88
N TYR A 44 -2.94 -18.96 -50.60
CA TYR A 44 -3.19 -20.38 -50.90
C TYR A 44 -2.47 -21.24 -49.86
N PRO A 45 -3.18 -21.87 -48.91
CA PRO A 45 -2.56 -22.82 -48.02
C PRO A 45 -2.20 -24.07 -48.83
N ILE A 46 -0.94 -24.47 -48.80
CA ILE A 46 -0.46 -25.67 -49.48
C ILE A 46 -0.80 -26.84 -48.56
N VAL A 47 -1.99 -27.40 -48.72
CA VAL A 47 -2.51 -28.50 -47.88
C VAL A 47 -2.60 -29.81 -48.66
N GLN A 48 -2.68 -29.75 -49.98
CA GLN A 48 -2.80 -30.92 -50.83
C GLN A 48 -1.42 -31.53 -51.09
N ASP A 49 -1.33 -32.86 -50.94
CA ASP A 49 -0.14 -33.67 -51.24
C ASP A 49 1.15 -33.35 -50.46
N LEU A 50 1.03 -32.83 -49.23
CA LEU A 50 2.17 -32.78 -48.32
C LEU A 50 2.59 -34.19 -47.90
N GLN A 51 3.85 -34.51 -48.11
CA GLN A 51 4.43 -35.78 -47.66
C GLN A 51 5.58 -35.50 -46.70
N VAL A 52 5.72 -36.30 -45.65
CA VAL A 52 6.71 -36.14 -44.60
C VAL A 52 7.51 -37.40 -44.36
N PHE A 53 8.77 -37.21 -43.99
CA PHE A 53 9.66 -38.24 -43.48
C PHE A 53 10.37 -37.74 -42.22
N GLU A 54 10.31 -38.53 -41.16
CA GLU A 54 11.03 -38.28 -39.92
C GLU A 54 12.40 -38.95 -39.97
N ASP A 55 13.46 -38.13 -39.99
CA ASP A 55 14.84 -38.58 -39.83
C ASP A 55 15.21 -38.56 -38.34
N SER A 56 14.97 -39.70 -37.68
CA SER A 56 15.33 -39.93 -36.27
C SER A 56 16.84 -39.95 -36.01
N SER A 57 17.66 -40.13 -37.04
CA SER A 57 19.12 -40.09 -36.93
C SER A 57 19.68 -38.66 -36.97
N ALA A 58 18.86 -37.72 -37.47
CA ALA A 58 19.19 -36.32 -37.72
C ALA A 58 20.42 -36.09 -38.64
N LYS A 59 20.82 -37.09 -39.44
CA LYS A 59 22.06 -37.08 -40.25
C LYS A 59 21.84 -37.14 -41.75
N LEU A 60 20.63 -37.43 -42.22
CA LEU A 60 20.37 -37.62 -43.65
C LEU A 60 20.54 -36.31 -44.42
N ARG A 61 21.04 -36.42 -45.64
CA ARG A 61 21.15 -35.33 -46.61
C ARG A 61 20.07 -35.45 -47.67
N PHE A 62 19.89 -34.40 -48.46
CA PHE A 62 18.88 -34.36 -49.52
C PHE A 62 19.01 -35.54 -50.50
N GLU A 63 20.24 -35.92 -50.85
CA GLU A 63 20.55 -37.02 -51.78
C GLU A 63 20.03 -38.39 -51.26
N ASP A 64 20.00 -38.58 -49.95
CA ASP A 64 19.57 -39.83 -49.32
C ASP A 64 18.04 -40.01 -49.30
N LEU A 65 17.28 -38.96 -49.66
CA LEU A 65 15.81 -38.95 -49.57
C LEU A 65 15.12 -39.66 -50.72
N GLN A 66 15.80 -39.83 -51.86
CA GLN A 66 15.20 -40.48 -53.04
C GLN A 66 14.79 -41.94 -52.79
N SER A 67 15.41 -42.59 -51.81
CA SER A 67 15.11 -43.97 -51.41
C SER A 67 14.18 -44.10 -50.20
N GLN A 68 13.71 -42.99 -49.62
CA GLN A 68 12.89 -43.02 -48.40
C GLN A 68 11.39 -43.03 -48.71
N ILE A 69 10.62 -43.73 -47.87
CA ILE A 69 9.16 -43.80 -47.99
C ILE A 69 8.56 -42.58 -47.28
N LEU A 70 7.95 -41.69 -48.05
CA LEU A 70 7.25 -40.52 -47.52
C LEU A 70 5.82 -40.91 -47.10
N ARG A 71 5.37 -40.40 -45.96
CA ARG A 71 3.99 -40.57 -45.47
C ARG A 71 3.18 -39.32 -45.75
N PRO A 72 1.87 -39.41 -46.05
CA PRO A 72 1.03 -38.21 -46.15
C PRO A 72 1.02 -37.47 -44.81
N LEU A 73 1.19 -36.15 -44.85
CA LEU A 73 1.20 -35.30 -43.67
C LEU A 73 -0.25 -34.98 -43.26
N SER A 74 -0.75 -35.67 -42.23
CA SER A 74 -2.10 -35.42 -41.70
C SER A 74 -2.16 -34.27 -40.70
N ASP A 75 -1.06 -34.01 -39.98
CA ASP A 75 -0.96 -32.96 -38.97
C ASP A 75 0.27 -32.09 -39.26
N THR A 76 0.08 -30.78 -39.21
CA THR A 76 1.14 -29.78 -39.45
C THR A 76 2.03 -29.53 -38.25
N SER A 77 1.74 -30.14 -37.09
CA SER A 77 2.54 -29.99 -35.88
C SER A 77 3.27 -31.29 -35.52
N PHE A 78 4.60 -31.23 -35.44
CA PHE A 78 5.47 -32.33 -35.03
C PHE A 78 5.78 -32.30 -33.52
N GLY A 79 5.47 -31.18 -32.86
CA GLY A 79 5.71 -30.99 -31.44
C GLY A 79 7.20 -30.91 -31.11
N LEU A 80 7.54 -31.22 -29.86
CA LEU A 80 8.91 -31.17 -29.37
C LEU A 80 9.65 -32.48 -29.69
N SER A 81 10.60 -32.44 -30.65
CA SER A 81 11.40 -33.59 -31.11
C SER A 81 12.87 -33.22 -31.36
N LYS A 82 13.77 -34.20 -31.30
CA LYS A 82 15.20 -34.06 -31.71
C LYS A 82 15.43 -34.55 -33.16
N SER A 83 14.43 -35.15 -33.79
CA SER A 83 14.50 -35.64 -35.17
C SER A 83 14.49 -34.48 -36.18
N ASN A 84 15.07 -34.69 -37.36
CA ASN A 84 14.85 -33.79 -38.49
C ASN A 84 13.58 -34.22 -39.23
N PHE A 85 12.77 -33.27 -39.68
CA PHE A 85 11.58 -33.57 -40.49
C PHE A 85 11.78 -33.06 -41.90
N TRP A 86 11.63 -33.96 -42.87
CA TRP A 86 11.70 -33.64 -44.29
C TRP A 86 10.29 -33.63 -44.87
N VAL A 87 9.88 -32.49 -45.40
CA VAL A 87 8.55 -32.29 -45.97
C VAL A 87 8.68 -32.00 -47.45
N LYS A 88 8.02 -32.80 -48.28
CA LYS A 88 7.90 -32.60 -49.72
C LYS A 88 6.53 -31.98 -50.02
N ALA A 89 6.54 -30.94 -50.85
CA ALA A 89 5.35 -30.28 -51.36
C ALA A 89 5.48 -30.02 -52.86
N ILE A 90 4.38 -30.13 -53.59
CA ILE A 90 4.28 -29.66 -54.96
C ILE A 90 3.47 -28.36 -54.91
N VAL A 91 4.09 -27.27 -55.33
CA VAL A 91 3.48 -25.93 -55.28
C VAL A 91 3.08 -25.53 -56.69
N THR A 92 1.77 -25.40 -56.92
CA THR A 92 1.21 -24.96 -58.20
C THR A 92 0.77 -23.50 -58.11
N VAL A 93 1.36 -22.64 -58.94
CA VAL A 93 1.01 -21.21 -59.02
C VAL A 93 -0.11 -21.01 -60.05
N PRO A 94 -1.21 -20.30 -59.73
CA PRO A 94 -2.35 -20.12 -60.64
C PRO A 94 -2.00 -19.34 -61.93
N PRO A 95 -2.58 -19.69 -63.09
CA PRO A 95 -2.25 -19.10 -64.41
C PRO A 95 -2.70 -17.65 -64.63
N ASN A 96 -3.62 -17.09 -63.83
CA ASN A 96 -4.30 -15.80 -64.10
C ASN A 96 -3.79 -14.60 -63.28
N CYS A 97 -2.62 -14.70 -62.65
CA CYS A 97 -2.03 -13.59 -61.88
C CYS A 97 -0.89 -12.93 -62.67
N SER A 98 -1.11 -11.65 -63.03
CA SER A 98 -0.31 -10.81 -63.94
C SER A 98 1.21 -10.82 -63.74
N ASP A 99 1.93 -10.51 -64.81
CA ASP A 99 3.40 -10.57 -65.00
C ASP A 99 4.28 -9.82 -63.98
N THR A 100 3.73 -9.01 -63.07
CA THR A 100 4.49 -8.15 -62.15
C THR A 100 4.55 -8.63 -60.69
N THR A 101 3.84 -9.71 -60.31
CA THR A 101 3.80 -10.18 -58.91
C THR A 101 4.81 -11.30 -58.64
N THR A 102 5.76 -11.05 -57.74
CA THR A 102 6.64 -12.09 -57.19
C THR A 102 5.86 -12.91 -56.16
N TRP A 103 5.92 -14.24 -56.28
CA TRP A 103 5.34 -15.17 -55.31
C TRP A 103 6.36 -15.58 -54.26
N PHE A 104 5.93 -15.58 -53.00
CA PHE A 104 6.72 -16.07 -51.88
C PHE A 104 6.08 -17.32 -51.30
N LEU A 105 6.92 -18.32 -51.03
CA LEU A 105 6.57 -19.43 -50.15
C LEU A 105 6.86 -19.01 -48.71
N GLN A 106 5.80 -18.77 -47.95
CA GLN A 106 5.85 -18.48 -46.53
C GLN A 106 5.82 -19.78 -45.73
N ILE A 107 6.79 -19.93 -44.82
CA ILE A 107 6.86 -21.08 -43.90
C ILE A 107 6.63 -20.58 -42.48
N THR A 108 5.62 -21.14 -41.81
CA THR A 108 5.26 -20.80 -40.43
C THR A 108 5.25 -22.06 -39.57
N PRO A 109 5.48 -21.95 -38.25
CA PRO A 109 5.67 -20.74 -37.44
C PRO A 109 7.10 -20.15 -37.51
N PRO A 110 7.28 -18.84 -37.20
CA PRO A 110 8.54 -18.13 -37.40
C PRO A 110 9.66 -18.48 -36.41
N TYR A 111 9.34 -19.10 -35.28
CA TYR A 111 10.28 -19.49 -34.22
C TYR A 111 10.96 -20.85 -34.48
N THR A 112 10.90 -21.35 -35.72
CA THR A 112 11.59 -22.61 -36.07
C THR A 112 13.07 -22.35 -36.23
N ASP A 113 13.90 -23.11 -35.52
CA ASP A 113 15.34 -22.86 -35.40
C ASP A 113 16.06 -22.85 -36.75
N ILE A 114 15.83 -23.90 -37.54
CA ILE A 114 16.46 -24.12 -38.84
C ILE A 114 15.41 -24.64 -39.82
N ILE A 115 15.31 -23.96 -40.95
CA ILE A 115 14.44 -24.31 -42.07
C ILE A 115 15.30 -24.27 -43.34
N ASP A 116 15.72 -25.43 -43.83
CA ASP A 116 16.39 -25.51 -45.13
C ASP A 116 15.36 -25.83 -46.22
N VAL A 117 15.29 -24.97 -47.23
CA VAL A 117 14.36 -25.12 -48.35
C VAL A 117 15.16 -25.41 -49.62
N TYR A 118 14.79 -26.49 -50.30
CA TYR A 118 15.38 -26.94 -51.55
C TYR A 118 14.31 -26.86 -52.65
N LEU A 119 14.51 -25.97 -53.61
CA LEU A 119 13.72 -25.90 -54.83
C LEU A 119 14.30 -26.87 -55.85
N THR A 120 13.47 -27.74 -56.39
CA THR A 120 13.92 -28.80 -57.31
C THR A 120 13.24 -28.75 -58.66
N GLU A 121 14.02 -28.90 -59.72
CA GLU A 121 13.58 -29.05 -61.11
C GLU A 121 14.13 -30.39 -61.61
N ASN A 122 13.28 -31.28 -62.15
CA ASN A 122 13.67 -32.62 -62.60
C ASN A 122 14.48 -33.43 -61.55
N ASN A 123 14.05 -33.39 -60.27
CA ASN A 123 14.71 -34.04 -59.12
C ASN A 123 16.15 -33.56 -58.83
N LYS A 124 16.60 -32.43 -59.40
CA LYS A 124 17.88 -31.78 -59.04
C LYS A 124 17.62 -30.46 -58.33
N ILE A 125 18.50 -30.09 -57.40
CA ILE A 125 18.42 -28.82 -56.66
C ILE A 125 18.69 -27.67 -57.64
N SER A 126 17.69 -26.81 -57.84
CA SER A 126 17.77 -25.57 -58.63
C SER A 126 18.21 -24.40 -57.74
N SER A 127 17.73 -24.34 -56.49
CA SER A 127 18.09 -23.29 -55.52
C SER A 127 17.91 -23.80 -54.09
N GLN A 128 18.73 -23.31 -53.17
CA GLN A 128 18.67 -23.65 -51.75
C GLN A 128 18.64 -22.38 -50.90
N PHE A 129 17.81 -22.39 -49.87
CA PHE A 129 17.69 -21.32 -48.89
C PHE A 129 17.83 -21.92 -47.49
N SER A 130 18.59 -21.28 -46.61
CA SER A 130 18.66 -21.63 -45.19
C SER A 130 18.05 -20.50 -44.38
N LEU A 131 16.94 -20.79 -43.73
CA LEU A 131 16.10 -19.88 -42.98
C LEU A 131 15.97 -20.38 -41.53
N GLY A 132 15.27 -19.61 -40.69
CA GLY A 132 15.09 -19.90 -39.26
C GLY A 132 15.70 -18.82 -38.37
N ASP A 133 15.40 -18.86 -37.08
CA ASP A 133 15.79 -17.81 -36.12
C ASP A 133 17.23 -17.97 -35.58
N THR A 134 17.83 -19.13 -35.79
CA THR A 134 19.25 -19.39 -35.47
C THR A 134 20.18 -19.19 -36.68
N GLN A 135 19.62 -19.01 -37.88
CA GLN A 135 20.40 -18.85 -39.10
C GLN A 135 20.83 -17.39 -39.33
N ASN A 136 22.07 -17.22 -39.81
CA ASN A 136 22.62 -15.90 -40.09
C ASN A 136 22.13 -15.40 -41.46
N GLN A 137 21.02 -14.67 -41.47
CA GLN A 137 20.44 -14.09 -42.68
C GLN A 137 20.91 -12.64 -42.87
N THR A 138 21.27 -12.28 -44.11
CA THR A 138 21.67 -10.92 -44.49
C THR A 138 20.52 -9.92 -44.42
N ASP A 139 19.29 -10.38 -44.65
CA ASP A 139 18.04 -9.62 -44.51
C ASP A 139 17.20 -10.25 -43.40
N ARG A 140 17.27 -9.68 -42.19
CA ARG A 140 16.59 -10.21 -41.00
C ARG A 140 15.10 -9.91 -41.06
N ARG A 141 14.34 -10.82 -41.66
CA ARG A 141 12.87 -10.74 -41.72
C ARG A 141 12.20 -11.43 -40.54
N ARG A 142 11.00 -10.97 -40.21
CA ARG A 142 10.13 -11.57 -39.17
C ARG A 142 9.68 -12.98 -39.55
N LEU A 143 9.39 -13.20 -40.83
CA LEU A 143 8.88 -14.46 -41.37
C LEU A 143 9.91 -15.13 -42.29
N PRO A 144 10.05 -16.46 -42.24
CA PRO A 144 10.75 -17.23 -43.26
C PRO A 144 10.02 -17.15 -44.61
N LEU A 145 10.68 -16.57 -45.61
CA LEU A 145 10.13 -16.36 -46.95
C LEU A 145 11.12 -16.86 -48.00
N VAL A 146 10.63 -17.67 -48.94
CA VAL A 146 11.40 -18.12 -50.10
C VAL A 146 10.79 -17.53 -51.36
N PRO A 147 11.52 -16.72 -52.15
CA PRO A 147 11.03 -16.26 -53.44
C PRO A 147 10.97 -17.44 -54.41
N LEU A 148 9.83 -17.60 -55.07
CA LEU A 148 9.69 -18.56 -56.16
C LEU A 148 10.04 -17.84 -57.47
N LYS A 149 10.98 -18.40 -58.25
CA LYS A 149 11.36 -17.84 -59.56
C LYS A 149 10.15 -17.91 -60.50
N GLN A 150 9.89 -16.85 -61.26
CA GLN A 150 9.04 -16.93 -62.45
C GLN A 150 9.71 -17.91 -63.43
N GLY A 151 9.23 -19.15 -63.45
CA GLY A 151 9.39 -19.98 -64.65
C GLY A 151 8.65 -19.26 -65.79
N GLN A 152 9.18 -19.33 -67.02
CA GLN A 152 8.48 -18.82 -68.21
C GLN A 152 7.03 -19.31 -68.16
N GLN A 153 6.07 -18.39 -68.02
CA GLN A 153 4.65 -18.71 -68.03
C GLN A 153 4.35 -19.51 -69.29
N GLN A 154 4.14 -20.81 -69.13
CA GLN A 154 3.32 -21.55 -70.06
C GLN A 154 1.88 -21.38 -69.59
N ASP A 155 0.94 -21.34 -70.53
CA ASP A 155 -0.49 -21.00 -70.37
C ASP A 155 -1.30 -21.85 -69.35
N GLY A 156 -0.65 -22.60 -68.46
CA GLY A 156 -1.24 -23.51 -67.47
C GLY A 156 -0.81 -23.33 -66.01
N GLY A 157 -0.03 -22.30 -65.66
CA GLY A 157 0.55 -22.16 -64.32
C GLY A 157 1.90 -22.88 -64.20
N PHE A 158 2.63 -22.66 -63.11
CA PHE A 158 3.94 -23.28 -62.88
C PHE A 158 3.92 -24.19 -61.66
N GLU A 159 4.45 -25.40 -61.81
CA GLU A 159 4.64 -26.36 -60.73
C GLU A 159 6.09 -26.38 -60.28
N GLN A 160 6.30 -26.16 -58.98
CA GLN A 160 7.61 -26.24 -58.33
C GLN A 160 7.57 -27.33 -57.26
N THR A 161 8.47 -28.31 -57.36
CA THR A 161 8.67 -29.27 -56.26
C THR A 161 9.59 -28.64 -55.22
N VAL A 162 9.12 -28.58 -53.97
CA VAL A 162 9.80 -27.99 -52.82
C VAL A 162 10.03 -29.04 -51.76
N TRP A 163 11.25 -29.09 -51.24
CA TRP A 163 11.59 -29.86 -50.05
C TRP A 163 11.97 -28.92 -48.92
N VAL A 164 11.41 -29.15 -47.74
CA VAL A 164 11.68 -28.39 -46.53
C VAL A 164 12.23 -29.33 -45.48
N LYS A 165 13.43 -29.04 -44.99
CA LYS A 165 14.02 -29.68 -43.82
C LYS A 165 13.79 -28.79 -42.61
N LEU A 166 13.16 -29.34 -41.59
CA LEU A 166 12.96 -28.69 -40.30
C LEU A 166 13.89 -29.34 -39.28
N SER A 167 14.66 -28.51 -38.60
CA SER A 167 15.55 -28.93 -37.51
C SER A 167 15.47 -27.90 -36.39
N GLY A 168 15.41 -28.36 -35.14
CA GLY A 168 15.37 -27.44 -34.01
C GLY A 168 15.15 -28.12 -32.67
N GLN A 169 15.25 -27.31 -31.63
CA GLN A 169 14.98 -27.65 -30.23
C GLN A 169 13.62 -27.09 -29.77
N ASN A 170 12.92 -26.31 -30.60
CA ASN A 170 11.59 -25.81 -30.27
C ASN A 170 10.46 -26.73 -30.77
N GLY A 171 9.21 -26.34 -30.49
CA GLY A 171 8.05 -27.04 -31.04
C GLY A 171 8.06 -26.94 -32.56
N LEU A 172 8.38 -28.04 -33.23
CA LEU A 172 8.45 -28.11 -34.69
C LEU A 172 7.03 -28.18 -35.24
N ALA A 173 6.73 -27.28 -36.17
CA ALA A 173 5.51 -27.29 -36.94
C ALA A 173 5.79 -26.70 -38.32
N ILE A 174 4.95 -27.02 -39.30
CA ILE A 174 5.08 -26.49 -40.64
C ILE A 174 3.71 -26.18 -41.22
N LYS A 175 3.54 -24.93 -41.60
CA LYS A 175 2.46 -24.49 -42.45
C LYS A 175 3.06 -23.69 -43.59
N MET A 176 2.92 -24.24 -44.79
CA MET A 176 3.37 -23.65 -46.03
C MET A 176 2.21 -22.92 -46.70
N THR A 177 2.46 -21.67 -47.05
CA THR A 177 1.44 -20.81 -47.64
C THR A 177 2.06 -20.02 -48.78
N LEU A 178 1.37 -20.00 -49.91
CA LEU A 178 1.77 -19.21 -51.06
C LEU A 178 1.16 -17.81 -50.93
N ILE A 179 2.00 -16.77 -50.98
CA ILE A 179 1.61 -15.38 -50.73
C ILE A 179 2.27 -14.42 -51.74
N THR A 180 1.56 -13.34 -52.10
CA THR A 180 2.07 -12.25 -52.93
C THR A 180 2.57 -11.08 -52.06
N ASP A 181 3.39 -10.20 -52.64
CA ASP A 181 4.00 -9.07 -51.94
C ASP A 181 2.96 -8.14 -51.27
N ASP A 182 1.88 -7.80 -51.99
CA ASP A 182 0.76 -6.99 -51.45
C ASP A 182 0.16 -7.54 -50.16
N ILE A 183 -0.08 -8.85 -50.11
CA ILE A 183 -0.70 -9.52 -48.96
C ILE A 183 0.32 -9.66 -47.83
N LEU A 184 1.58 -9.93 -48.17
CA LEU A 184 2.68 -9.99 -47.22
C LEU A 184 2.82 -8.66 -46.49
N GLU A 185 2.83 -7.54 -47.20
CA GLU A 185 2.86 -6.21 -46.57
C GLU A 185 1.64 -5.95 -45.68
N ALA A 186 0.44 -6.35 -46.11
CA ALA A 186 -0.76 -6.23 -45.30
C ALA A 186 -0.67 -7.08 -44.01
N GLN A 187 -0.13 -8.30 -44.12
CA GLN A 187 0.08 -9.19 -42.98
C GLN A 187 1.13 -8.64 -42.00
N GLU A 188 2.25 -8.14 -42.51
CA GLU A 188 3.29 -7.48 -41.71
C GLU A 188 2.73 -6.25 -40.99
N ARG A 189 2.01 -5.38 -41.70
CA ARG A 189 1.37 -4.20 -41.11
C ARG A 189 0.42 -4.58 -39.99
N LYS A 190 -0.40 -5.63 -40.19
CA LYS A 190 -1.31 -6.15 -39.16
C LYS A 190 -0.53 -6.70 -37.95
N ALA A 191 0.54 -7.45 -38.18
CA ALA A 191 1.37 -8.00 -37.10
C ALA A 191 2.01 -6.87 -36.27
N TRP A 192 2.55 -5.83 -36.91
CA TRP A 192 3.09 -4.65 -36.24
C TRP A 192 2.04 -3.89 -35.44
N ILE A 193 0.84 -3.69 -35.98
CA ILE A 193 -0.26 -3.03 -35.27
C ILE A 193 -0.60 -3.81 -33.99
N ILE A 194 -0.79 -5.13 -34.09
CA ILE A 194 -1.10 -5.99 -32.93
C ILE A 194 0.04 -5.94 -31.90
N PHE A 195 1.29 -5.98 -32.35
CA PHE A 195 2.46 -5.95 -31.48
C PHE A 195 2.60 -4.62 -30.73
N ILE A 196 2.58 -3.49 -31.44
CA ILE A 196 2.66 -2.14 -30.85
C ILE A 196 1.51 -1.93 -29.88
N PHE A 197 0.33 -2.39 -30.25
CA PHE A 197 -0.86 -2.29 -29.41
C PHE A 197 -0.74 -3.09 -28.12
N THR A 198 -0.25 -4.33 -28.20
CA THR A 198 0.02 -5.18 -27.03
C THR A 198 1.05 -4.52 -26.11
N LEU A 199 2.09 -3.90 -26.69
CA LEU A 199 3.11 -3.18 -25.94
C LEU A 199 2.54 -1.94 -25.24
N ALA A 200 1.69 -1.18 -25.92
CA ALA A 200 0.99 -0.03 -25.34
C ALA A 200 0.06 -0.44 -24.19
N LEU A 201 -0.69 -1.53 -24.34
CA LEU A 201 -1.57 -2.05 -23.30
C LEU A 201 -0.78 -2.50 -22.07
N SER A 202 0.31 -3.23 -22.28
CA SER A 202 1.22 -3.64 -21.20
C SER A 202 1.86 -2.44 -20.50
N PHE A 203 2.24 -1.40 -21.24
CA PHE A 203 2.74 -0.15 -20.66
C PHE A 203 1.71 0.53 -19.77
N ILE A 204 0.45 0.62 -20.23
CA ILE A 204 -0.66 1.17 -19.43
C ILE A 204 -0.85 0.34 -18.15
N LEU A 205 -0.87 -0.99 -18.25
CA LEU A 205 -0.99 -1.89 -17.11
C LEU A 205 0.12 -1.66 -16.07
N ILE A 206 1.37 -1.61 -16.53
CA ILE A 206 2.55 -1.37 -15.68
C ILE A 206 2.44 0.00 -15.01
N LEU A 207 2.07 1.05 -15.74
CA LEU A 207 1.91 2.38 -15.18
C LEU A 207 0.80 2.43 -14.14
N MET A 208 -0.33 1.78 -14.41
CA MET A 208 -1.46 1.67 -13.46
C MET A 208 -1.05 0.92 -12.21
N SER A 209 -0.37 -0.23 -12.33
CA SER A 209 0.08 -1.01 -11.17
C SER A 209 1.14 -0.27 -10.36
N LEU A 210 2.12 0.38 -10.99
CA LEU A 210 3.11 1.20 -10.28
C LEU A 210 2.46 2.39 -9.55
N THR A 211 1.47 3.04 -10.18
CA THR A 211 0.69 4.09 -9.53
C THR A 211 -0.04 3.54 -8.30
N ASN A 212 -0.68 2.37 -8.42
CA ASN A 212 -1.34 1.70 -7.30
C ASN A 212 -0.36 1.34 -6.17
N PHE A 213 0.86 0.92 -6.48
CA PHE A 213 1.90 0.71 -5.47
C PHE A 213 2.18 2.00 -4.69
N VAL A 214 2.28 3.16 -5.35
CA VAL A 214 2.56 4.44 -4.66
C VAL A 214 1.47 4.78 -3.64
N PHE A 215 0.19 4.52 -3.97
CA PHE A 215 -0.96 4.82 -3.11
C PHE A 215 -1.17 3.79 -2.01
N PHE A 216 -1.28 2.52 -2.38
CA PHE A 216 -1.66 1.46 -1.45
C PHE A 216 -0.47 0.87 -0.69
N LYS A 217 0.76 1.15 -1.14
CA LYS A 217 2.01 0.58 -0.60
C LYS A 217 2.03 -0.95 -0.54
N ASP A 218 1.21 -1.59 -1.38
CA ASP A 218 1.16 -3.05 -1.49
C ASP A 218 2.14 -3.51 -2.58
N ILE A 219 3.16 -4.25 -2.16
CA ILE A 219 4.22 -4.76 -3.04
C ILE A 219 3.70 -5.72 -4.12
N GLY A 220 2.51 -6.30 -3.94
CA GLY A 220 1.84 -7.13 -4.94
C GLY A 220 1.69 -6.42 -6.29
N TYR A 221 1.49 -5.11 -6.31
CA TYR A 221 1.41 -4.34 -7.56
C TYR A 221 2.74 -4.26 -8.30
N ILE A 222 3.88 -4.28 -7.61
CA ILE A 222 5.20 -4.36 -8.26
C ILE A 222 5.37 -5.73 -8.91
N TYR A 223 5.04 -6.81 -8.20
CA TYR A 223 5.13 -8.16 -8.75
C TYR A 223 4.24 -8.34 -9.98
N PHE A 224 3.04 -7.76 -9.97
CA PHE A 224 2.17 -7.73 -11.13
C PHE A 224 2.79 -6.97 -12.31
N SER A 225 3.41 -5.81 -12.06
CA SER A 225 4.10 -5.03 -13.09
C SER A 225 5.22 -5.84 -13.76
N LEU A 226 6.04 -6.52 -12.95
CA LEU A 226 7.14 -7.36 -13.43
C LEU A 226 6.63 -8.59 -14.19
N LEU A 227 5.51 -9.16 -13.75
CA LEU A 227 4.83 -10.24 -14.46
C LEU A 227 4.37 -9.77 -15.86
N THR A 228 3.74 -8.60 -15.96
CA THR A 228 3.31 -8.03 -17.25
C THR A 228 4.49 -7.78 -18.21
N ILE A 229 5.66 -7.39 -17.69
CA ILE A 229 6.86 -7.26 -18.53
C ILE A 229 7.30 -8.61 -19.08
N GLY A 230 7.36 -9.64 -18.22
CA GLY A 230 7.84 -10.95 -18.64
C GLY A 230 6.85 -11.72 -19.53
N THR A 231 5.56 -11.35 -19.59
CA THR A 231 4.59 -11.93 -20.55
C THR A 231 4.71 -11.36 -21.97
N LEU A 232 5.41 -10.23 -22.16
CA LEU A 232 5.67 -9.68 -23.51
C LEU A 232 6.61 -10.57 -24.34
N ASN A 233 7.55 -11.24 -23.67
CA ASN A 233 8.62 -11.98 -24.35
C ASN A 233 8.14 -13.22 -25.15
N PRO A 234 7.24 -14.08 -24.64
CA PRO A 234 6.62 -15.13 -25.46
C PRO A 234 5.92 -14.59 -26.71
N GLY A 235 5.32 -13.40 -26.64
CA GLY A 235 4.71 -12.74 -27.80
C GLY A 235 5.74 -12.36 -28.87
N ILE A 236 6.89 -11.81 -28.46
CA ILE A 236 8.00 -11.48 -29.37
C ILE A 236 8.43 -12.70 -30.18
N LEU A 237 8.53 -13.88 -29.54
CA LEU A 237 8.88 -15.13 -30.21
C LEU A 237 7.78 -15.68 -31.11
N ILE A 238 6.54 -15.76 -30.61
CA ILE A 238 5.42 -16.36 -31.35
C ILE A 238 5.14 -15.60 -32.65
N TYR A 239 5.23 -14.26 -32.60
CA TYR A 239 5.03 -13.42 -33.78
C TYR A 239 6.29 -13.25 -34.64
N GLY A 240 7.44 -13.84 -34.27
CA GLY A 240 8.68 -13.81 -35.05
C GLY A 240 9.51 -12.52 -34.93
N PHE A 241 9.18 -11.63 -33.98
CA PHE A 241 9.93 -10.40 -33.72
C PHE A 241 11.29 -10.68 -33.06
N SER A 242 11.53 -11.89 -32.54
CA SER A 242 12.82 -12.29 -31.96
C SER A 242 13.99 -12.08 -32.92
N ASN A 243 13.80 -12.36 -34.22
CA ASN A 243 14.83 -12.20 -35.26
C ASN A 243 15.26 -10.75 -35.46
N ILE A 244 14.33 -9.82 -35.25
CA ILE A 244 14.53 -8.38 -35.44
C ILE A 244 15.14 -7.77 -34.17
N ILE A 245 14.64 -8.17 -32.99
CA ILE A 245 14.96 -7.52 -31.71
C ILE A 245 16.22 -8.11 -31.06
N PHE A 246 16.42 -9.42 -31.15
CA PHE A 246 17.49 -10.12 -30.41
C PHE A 246 18.66 -10.55 -31.30
N PRO A 247 19.85 -10.77 -30.72
CA PRO A 247 20.94 -11.44 -31.42
C PRO A 247 20.54 -12.85 -31.89
N ILE A 248 21.17 -13.35 -32.96
CA ILE A 248 20.92 -14.69 -33.51
C ILE A 248 21.09 -15.75 -32.41
N GLY A 249 20.13 -16.67 -32.31
CA GLY A 249 20.16 -17.77 -31.33
C GLY A 249 20.00 -17.35 -29.86
N ALA A 250 19.73 -16.06 -29.57
CA ALA A 250 19.47 -15.61 -28.20
C ALA A 250 18.00 -15.79 -27.78
N GLY A 251 17.08 -15.92 -28.74
CA GLY A 251 15.63 -15.97 -28.52
C GLY A 251 15.21 -17.02 -27.49
N ASP A 252 15.67 -18.26 -27.65
CA ASP A 252 15.27 -19.37 -26.77
C ASP A 252 15.81 -19.27 -25.36
N LYS A 253 17.05 -18.75 -25.22
CA LYS A 253 17.65 -18.48 -23.91
C LYS A 253 16.87 -17.41 -23.18
N ILE A 254 16.55 -16.31 -23.86
CA ILE A 254 15.75 -15.21 -23.30
C ILE A 254 14.34 -15.69 -22.95
N SER A 255 13.72 -16.51 -23.82
CA SER A 255 12.43 -17.19 -23.56
C SER A 255 12.44 -17.97 -22.26
N THR A 256 13.43 -18.85 -22.10
CA THR A 256 13.53 -19.74 -20.95
C THR A 256 13.73 -18.95 -19.66
N ILE A 257 14.63 -17.96 -19.66
CA ILE A 257 14.88 -17.08 -18.52
C ILE A 257 13.61 -16.31 -18.15
N SER A 258 12.93 -15.74 -19.15
CA SER A 258 11.71 -14.95 -18.94
C SER A 258 10.58 -15.80 -18.34
N GLN A 259 10.42 -17.06 -18.77
CA GLN A 259 9.40 -17.94 -18.23
C GLN A 259 9.67 -18.35 -16.79
N THR A 260 10.93 -18.64 -16.44
CA THR A 260 11.32 -18.88 -15.04
C THR A 260 11.12 -17.64 -14.17
N SER A 261 11.41 -16.45 -14.70
CA SER A 261 11.12 -15.17 -14.03
C SER A 261 9.61 -14.97 -13.83
N ASN A 262 8.77 -15.32 -14.80
CA ASN A 262 7.31 -15.24 -14.67
C ASN A 262 6.78 -16.17 -13.59
N ALA A 263 7.29 -17.41 -13.51
CA ALA A 263 6.93 -18.34 -12.46
C ALA A 263 7.25 -17.78 -11.05
N LEU A 264 8.40 -17.10 -10.91
CA LEU A 264 8.73 -16.36 -9.68
C LEU A 264 7.72 -15.26 -9.38
N MET A 265 7.43 -14.40 -10.36
CA MET A 265 6.52 -13.27 -10.15
C MET A 265 5.11 -13.75 -9.80
N ILE A 266 4.63 -14.82 -10.42
CA ILE A 266 3.36 -15.48 -10.05
C ILE A 266 3.39 -15.95 -8.60
N PHE A 267 4.46 -16.60 -8.18
CA PHE A 267 4.61 -17.04 -6.80
C PHE A 267 4.65 -15.88 -5.80
N LEU A 268 5.44 -14.84 -6.06
CA LEU A 268 5.55 -13.66 -5.19
C LEU A 268 4.22 -12.87 -5.12
N LEU A 269 3.54 -12.74 -6.26
CA LEU A 269 2.21 -12.16 -6.33
C LEU A 269 1.21 -12.96 -5.47
N ALA A 270 1.24 -14.30 -5.56
CA ALA A 270 0.40 -15.16 -4.73
C ALA A 270 0.72 -15.03 -3.24
N GLN A 271 2.01 -14.92 -2.88
CA GLN A 271 2.44 -14.65 -1.50
C GLN A 271 1.83 -13.37 -0.94
N SER A 272 1.84 -12.29 -1.74
CA SER A 272 1.30 -10.98 -1.38
C SER A 272 -0.22 -11.02 -1.23
N THR A 273 -0.89 -11.58 -2.23
CA THR A 273 -2.34 -11.45 -2.44
C THR A 273 -3.14 -12.47 -1.63
N LEU A 274 -2.70 -13.72 -1.61
CA LEU A 274 -3.33 -14.80 -0.83
C LEU A 274 -2.79 -14.87 0.60
N LYS A 275 -1.77 -14.05 0.94
CA LYS A 275 -1.06 -14.08 2.23
C LYS A 275 -0.65 -15.49 2.61
N LEU A 276 -0.05 -16.22 1.67
CA LEU A 276 0.32 -17.63 1.84
C LEU A 276 1.15 -17.87 3.10
N LYS A 277 2.08 -16.96 3.44
CA LYS A 277 2.88 -17.03 4.67
C LYS A 277 2.03 -17.06 5.95
N LYS A 278 0.88 -16.38 5.95
CA LYS A 278 -0.05 -16.30 7.09
C LYS A 278 -0.97 -17.51 7.15
N HIS A 279 -1.60 -17.87 6.02
CA HIS A 279 -2.67 -18.87 6.00
C HIS A 279 -2.19 -20.30 5.69
N LEU A 280 -1.11 -20.45 4.92
CA LEU A 280 -0.58 -21.73 4.44
C LEU A 280 0.97 -21.76 4.49
N PRO A 281 1.60 -21.66 5.68
CA PRO A 281 3.04 -21.49 5.82
C PRO A 281 3.86 -22.67 5.29
N LYS A 282 3.33 -23.90 5.34
CA LYS A 282 3.99 -25.09 4.76
C LYS A 282 4.04 -25.01 3.23
N ILE A 283 2.92 -24.67 2.59
CA ILE A 283 2.85 -24.46 1.13
C ILE A 283 3.80 -23.34 0.70
N ASN A 284 3.85 -22.26 1.48
CA ASN A 284 4.77 -21.16 1.21
C ASN A 284 6.24 -21.61 1.14
N ARG A 285 6.67 -22.49 2.06
CA ARG A 285 8.03 -23.07 2.05
C ARG A 285 8.25 -23.99 0.86
N ILE A 286 7.26 -24.83 0.53
CA ILE A 286 7.32 -25.73 -0.63
C ILE A 286 7.49 -24.93 -1.92
N TYR A 287 6.70 -23.88 -2.13
CA TYR A 287 6.84 -23.02 -3.31
C TYR A 287 8.15 -22.23 -3.34
N SER A 288 8.66 -21.82 -2.17
CA SER A 288 9.99 -21.18 -2.10
C SER A 288 11.08 -22.16 -2.55
N LEU A 289 11.05 -23.41 -2.07
CA LEU A 289 11.98 -24.46 -2.46
C LEU A 289 11.86 -24.78 -3.95
N TYR A 290 10.63 -24.98 -4.43
CA TYR A 290 10.32 -25.16 -5.86
C TYR A 290 10.96 -24.08 -6.72
N PHE A 291 10.82 -22.81 -6.32
CA PHE A 291 11.37 -21.71 -7.09
C PHE A 291 12.90 -21.77 -7.15
N TYR A 292 13.58 -21.97 -6.01
CA TYR A 292 15.04 -22.08 -6.01
C TYR A 292 15.53 -23.27 -6.85
N THR A 293 14.80 -24.40 -6.82
CA THR A 293 15.12 -25.55 -7.67
C THR A 293 14.92 -25.26 -9.15
N LEU A 294 13.85 -24.54 -9.52
CA LEU A 294 13.56 -24.16 -10.91
C LEU A 294 14.58 -23.13 -11.43
N LEU A 295 14.99 -22.19 -10.58
CA LEU A 295 16.01 -21.21 -10.90
C LEU A 295 17.36 -21.88 -11.14
N LEU A 296 17.79 -22.77 -10.23
CA LEU A 296 19.02 -23.55 -10.38
C LEU A 296 18.97 -24.40 -11.64
N TRP A 297 17.85 -25.08 -11.88
CA TRP A 297 17.62 -25.87 -13.09
C TRP A 297 17.81 -25.02 -14.35
N THR A 298 17.17 -23.85 -14.41
CA THR A 298 17.25 -22.93 -15.56
C THR A 298 18.68 -22.43 -15.79
N ILE A 299 19.41 -22.09 -14.72
CA ILE A 299 20.81 -21.66 -14.84
C ILE A 299 21.67 -22.78 -15.42
N LEU A 300 21.53 -24.00 -14.89
CA LEU A 300 22.32 -25.15 -15.35
C LEU A 300 22.04 -25.49 -16.81
N THR A 301 20.77 -25.56 -17.22
CA THR A 301 20.39 -25.92 -18.59
C THR A 301 20.79 -24.87 -19.61
N VAL A 302 20.68 -23.57 -19.28
CA VAL A 302 21.12 -22.48 -20.16
C VAL A 302 22.64 -22.49 -20.35
N VAL A 303 23.41 -22.83 -19.30
CA VAL A 303 24.88 -22.93 -19.37
C VAL A 303 25.31 -24.17 -20.18
N ILE A 304 24.66 -25.31 -19.98
CA ILE A 304 24.97 -26.56 -20.68
C ILE A 304 24.51 -26.52 -22.14
N GLY A 305 23.53 -25.67 -22.48
CA GLY A 305 22.95 -25.59 -23.82
C GLY A 305 21.81 -26.57 -24.09
N GLU A 306 21.30 -27.25 -23.05
CA GLU A 306 20.15 -28.16 -23.11
C GLU A 306 18.84 -27.40 -22.87
N ILE A 307 18.55 -26.44 -23.75
CA ILE A 307 17.40 -25.52 -23.61
C ILE A 307 16.07 -26.27 -23.76
N TYR A 308 16.03 -27.27 -24.65
CA TYR A 308 14.88 -28.16 -24.86
C TYR A 308 14.32 -28.75 -23.56
N LEU A 309 15.19 -29.38 -22.77
CA LEU A 309 14.79 -30.04 -21.53
C LEU A 309 14.34 -29.02 -20.49
N SER A 310 14.98 -27.84 -20.49
CA SER A 310 14.59 -26.72 -19.64
C SER A 310 13.17 -26.26 -19.90
N LEU A 311 12.82 -26.00 -21.16
CA LEU A 311 11.49 -25.50 -21.53
C LEU A 311 10.39 -26.46 -21.10
N ARG A 312 10.54 -27.77 -21.34
CA ARG A 312 9.56 -28.78 -20.92
C ARG A 312 9.33 -28.78 -19.41
N ILE A 313 10.40 -28.73 -18.63
CA ILE A 313 10.30 -28.74 -17.17
C ILE A 313 9.66 -27.45 -16.68
N VAL A 314 10.08 -26.28 -17.19
CA VAL A 314 9.49 -24.99 -16.83
C VAL A 314 7.99 -24.93 -17.17
N HIS A 315 7.59 -25.45 -18.34
CA HIS A 315 6.19 -25.51 -18.77
C HIS A 315 5.33 -26.37 -17.84
N LEU A 316 5.78 -27.59 -17.58
CA LEU A 316 5.07 -28.51 -16.71
C LEU A 316 5.01 -27.98 -15.27
N SER A 317 6.14 -27.50 -14.77
CA SER A 317 6.27 -27.00 -13.40
C SER A 317 5.42 -25.75 -13.18
N SER A 318 5.35 -24.84 -14.14
CA SER A 318 4.56 -23.60 -14.05
C SER A 318 3.06 -23.89 -14.15
N SER A 319 2.66 -24.87 -14.96
CA SER A 319 1.28 -25.34 -15.03
C SER A 319 0.79 -25.93 -13.70
N ILE A 320 1.64 -26.73 -13.03
CA ILE A 320 1.36 -27.27 -11.70
C ILE A 320 1.24 -26.15 -10.65
N LEU A 321 2.14 -25.16 -10.71
CA LEU A 321 2.09 -23.99 -9.81
C LEU A 321 0.77 -23.23 -9.96
N LEU A 322 0.41 -22.85 -11.19
CA LEU A 322 -0.84 -22.12 -11.45
C LEU A 322 -2.09 -22.94 -11.06
N GLY A 323 -2.13 -24.23 -11.41
CA GLY A 323 -3.23 -25.11 -11.02
C GLY A 323 -3.39 -25.22 -9.49
N SER A 324 -2.30 -25.35 -8.75
CA SER A 324 -2.35 -25.39 -7.28
C SER A 324 -2.74 -24.03 -6.66
N LEU A 325 -2.34 -22.91 -7.26
CA LEU A 325 -2.79 -21.57 -6.84
C LEU A 325 -4.30 -21.37 -7.01
N LEU A 326 -4.91 -21.94 -8.05
CA LEU A 326 -6.38 -21.92 -8.21
C LEU A 326 -7.07 -22.63 -7.04
N VAL A 327 -6.59 -23.82 -6.66
CA VAL A 327 -7.12 -24.58 -5.53
C VAL A 327 -6.98 -23.79 -4.23
N PHE A 328 -5.82 -23.20 -3.97
CA PHE A 328 -5.61 -22.40 -2.76
C PHE A 328 -6.43 -21.11 -2.75
N SER A 329 -6.66 -20.49 -3.91
CA SER A 329 -7.52 -19.32 -4.03
C SER A 329 -8.96 -19.65 -3.62
N ILE A 330 -9.48 -20.81 -4.07
CA ILE A 330 -10.81 -21.32 -3.67
C ILE A 330 -10.87 -21.57 -2.16
N PHE A 331 -9.88 -22.29 -1.62
CA PHE A 331 -9.81 -22.63 -0.20
C PHE A 331 -9.79 -21.39 0.70
N LEU A 332 -9.19 -20.29 0.23
CA LEU A 332 -9.04 -19.05 0.99
C LEU A 332 -10.18 -18.04 0.76
N TRP A 333 -11.17 -18.32 -0.08
CA TRP A 333 -12.28 -17.38 -0.37
C TRP A 333 -13.07 -16.89 0.84
N LYS A 334 -13.22 -17.74 1.87
CA LYS A 334 -13.91 -17.37 3.11
C LYS A 334 -13.03 -16.55 4.06
N LYS A 335 -11.70 -16.65 3.92
CA LYS A 335 -10.72 -16.03 4.84
C LYS A 335 -10.22 -14.69 4.33
N GLU A 336 -10.10 -14.54 3.03
CA GLU A 336 -9.61 -13.33 2.37
C GLU A 336 -10.56 -13.00 1.21
N SER A 337 -11.40 -11.97 1.39
CA SER A 337 -12.34 -11.52 0.35
C SER A 337 -11.65 -11.13 -0.96
N PHE A 338 -10.37 -10.74 -0.89
CA PHE A 338 -9.55 -10.39 -2.05
C PHE A 338 -9.18 -11.61 -2.91
N SER A 339 -9.15 -12.82 -2.35
CA SER A 339 -8.84 -14.07 -3.07
C SER A 339 -9.85 -14.40 -4.18
N LYS A 340 -11.08 -13.87 -4.10
CA LYS A 340 -12.11 -14.06 -5.14
C LYS A 340 -11.73 -13.41 -6.45
N LEU A 341 -11.19 -12.20 -6.36
CA LEU A 341 -10.78 -11.43 -7.52
C LEU A 341 -9.52 -12.04 -8.16
N PHE A 342 -8.56 -12.44 -7.33
CA PHE A 342 -7.31 -13.06 -7.78
C PHE A 342 -7.51 -14.46 -8.35
N PHE A 343 -8.52 -15.20 -7.93
CA PHE A 343 -8.86 -16.47 -8.58
C PHE A 343 -9.08 -16.29 -10.08
N ILE A 344 -9.77 -15.23 -10.50
CA ILE A 344 -10.07 -15.00 -11.91
C ILE A 344 -8.81 -14.60 -12.68
N ILE A 345 -7.93 -13.78 -12.07
CA ILE A 345 -6.61 -13.46 -12.63
C ILE A 345 -5.76 -14.73 -12.79
N TYR A 346 -5.68 -15.58 -11.77
CA TYR A 346 -4.93 -16.83 -11.89
C TYR A 346 -5.57 -17.78 -12.91
N LEU A 347 -6.89 -17.74 -13.09
CA LEU A 347 -7.61 -18.56 -14.06
C LEU A 347 -7.35 -18.09 -15.49
N SER A 348 -7.38 -16.78 -15.75
CA SER A 348 -7.06 -16.21 -17.08
C SER A 348 -5.62 -16.51 -17.48
N ILE A 349 -4.67 -16.38 -16.54
CA ILE A 349 -3.26 -16.72 -16.75
C ILE A 349 -3.11 -18.23 -17.00
N PHE A 350 -3.75 -19.07 -16.18
CA PHE A 350 -3.67 -20.53 -16.32
C PHE A 350 -4.23 -21.02 -17.66
N LEU A 351 -5.39 -20.53 -18.08
CA LEU A 351 -6.01 -20.92 -19.35
C LEU A 351 -5.15 -20.52 -20.54
N SER A 352 -4.67 -19.28 -20.57
CA SER A 352 -3.82 -18.78 -21.65
C SER A 352 -2.48 -19.50 -21.72
N TYR A 353 -1.85 -19.73 -20.57
CA TYR A 353 -0.61 -20.49 -20.49
C TYR A 353 -0.81 -21.94 -20.96
N THR A 354 -1.92 -22.57 -20.59
CA THR A 354 -2.26 -23.94 -21.03
C THR A 354 -2.49 -23.99 -22.53
N ILE A 355 -3.27 -23.06 -23.10
CA ILE A 355 -3.51 -22.96 -24.56
C ILE A 355 -2.18 -22.80 -25.30
N GLN A 356 -1.31 -21.92 -24.82
CA GLN A 356 0.00 -21.67 -25.43
C GLN A 356 0.88 -22.93 -25.40
N ILE A 357 0.96 -23.64 -24.27
CA ILE A 357 1.75 -24.87 -24.14
C ILE A 357 1.20 -25.97 -25.04
N LEU A 358 -0.11 -26.21 -25.02
CA LEU A 358 -0.73 -27.23 -25.85
C LEU A 358 -0.50 -26.94 -27.34
N GLY A 359 -0.54 -25.68 -27.75
CA GLY A 359 -0.23 -25.26 -29.12
C GLY A 359 1.24 -25.43 -29.48
N LEU A 360 2.17 -25.15 -28.55
CA LEU A 360 3.60 -25.40 -28.74
C LEU A 360 3.95 -26.89 -28.83
N HIS A 361 3.18 -27.76 -28.15
CA HIS A 361 3.37 -29.21 -28.20
C HIS A 361 2.62 -29.88 -29.35
N GLY A 362 1.86 -29.12 -30.15
CA GLY A 362 1.08 -29.66 -31.26
C GLY A 362 -0.19 -30.41 -30.88
N ILE A 363 -0.63 -30.30 -29.63
CA ILE A 363 -1.86 -30.98 -29.16
C ILE A 363 -3.10 -30.23 -29.67
N ILE A 364 -3.01 -28.91 -29.81
CA ILE A 364 -4.07 -28.08 -30.39
C ILE A 364 -3.54 -27.33 -31.61
N ASN A 365 -4.39 -27.20 -32.62
CA ASN A 365 -4.09 -26.44 -33.82
C ASN A 365 -3.98 -24.95 -33.51
N LYS A 366 -2.97 -24.30 -34.10
CA LYS A 366 -2.84 -22.85 -34.02
C LYS A 366 -3.86 -22.16 -34.91
N ASN A 367 -4.62 -21.24 -34.32
CA ASN A 367 -5.60 -20.39 -34.98
C ASN A 367 -5.59 -18.98 -34.35
N GLY A 368 -6.40 -18.08 -34.90
CA GLY A 368 -6.47 -16.69 -34.41
C GLY A 368 -6.90 -16.55 -32.94
N PHE A 369 -7.56 -17.55 -32.34
CA PHE A 369 -7.87 -17.53 -30.91
C PHE A 369 -6.69 -18.00 -30.07
N THR A 370 -6.08 -19.14 -30.42
CA THR A 370 -4.97 -19.72 -29.64
C THR A 370 -3.72 -18.83 -29.69
N ASP A 371 -3.44 -18.19 -30.83
CA ASP A 371 -2.28 -17.30 -30.98
C ASP A 371 -2.45 -16.00 -30.19
N ASN A 372 -3.69 -15.53 -30.04
CA ASN A 372 -4.01 -14.28 -29.34
C ASN A 372 -4.40 -14.48 -27.87
N ALA A 373 -4.35 -15.71 -27.34
CA ALA A 373 -4.70 -16.01 -25.95
C ALA A 373 -3.94 -15.15 -24.91
N PRO A 374 -2.64 -14.83 -25.07
CA PRO A 374 -1.95 -13.91 -24.16
C PRO A 374 -2.53 -12.49 -24.18
N GLY A 375 -2.93 -11.99 -25.34
CA GLY A 375 -3.57 -10.68 -25.49
C GLY A 375 -4.94 -10.63 -24.82
N ILE A 376 -5.74 -11.70 -24.95
CA ILE A 376 -7.03 -11.85 -24.27
C ILE A 376 -6.84 -11.85 -22.75
N THR A 377 -5.82 -12.55 -22.23
CA THR A 377 -5.49 -12.53 -20.79
C THR A 377 -5.15 -11.13 -20.31
N LEU A 378 -4.33 -10.37 -21.04
CA LEU A 378 -4.01 -8.99 -20.67
C LEU A 378 -5.28 -8.13 -20.56
N LEU A 379 -6.24 -8.27 -21.47
CA LEU A 379 -7.53 -7.56 -21.40
C LEU A 379 -8.34 -7.93 -20.17
N ILE A 380 -8.40 -9.23 -19.84
CA ILE A 380 -9.06 -9.72 -18.64
C ILE A 380 -8.39 -9.11 -17.40
N ASP A 381 -7.06 -9.15 -17.35
CA ASP A 381 -6.28 -8.69 -16.20
C ASP A 381 -6.41 -7.17 -15.99
N VAL A 382 -6.57 -6.36 -17.04
CA VAL A 382 -6.90 -4.92 -16.93
C VAL A 382 -8.21 -4.71 -16.16
N VAL A 383 -9.25 -5.43 -16.55
CA VAL A 383 -10.58 -5.31 -15.91
C VAL A 383 -10.50 -5.72 -14.45
N PHE A 384 -9.79 -6.81 -14.15
CA PHE A 384 -9.63 -7.29 -12.78
C PHE A 384 -8.73 -6.40 -11.94
N LEU A 385 -7.67 -5.82 -12.49
CA LEU A 385 -6.87 -4.81 -11.79
C LEU A 385 -7.73 -3.59 -11.45
N PHE A 386 -8.60 -3.14 -12.36
CA PHE A 386 -9.54 -2.06 -12.08
C PHE A 386 -10.51 -2.42 -10.94
N LEU A 387 -11.07 -3.63 -10.93
CA LEU A 387 -11.92 -4.11 -9.83
C LEU A 387 -11.14 -4.20 -8.50
N ALA A 388 -9.85 -4.58 -8.54
CA ALA A 388 -8.99 -4.65 -7.36
C ALA A 388 -8.81 -3.27 -6.73
N ILE A 389 -8.62 -2.23 -7.56
CA ILE A 389 -8.52 -0.85 -7.14
C ILE A 389 -9.80 -0.41 -6.45
N ASN A 390 -10.96 -0.63 -7.08
CA ASN A 390 -12.25 -0.24 -6.49
C ASN A 390 -12.50 -0.93 -5.16
N TYR A 391 -12.15 -2.21 -5.06
CA TYR A 391 -12.24 -2.96 -3.82
C TYR A 391 -11.31 -2.39 -2.73
N GLY A 392 -10.05 -2.10 -3.07
CA GLY A 392 -9.08 -1.48 -2.17
C GLY A 392 -9.57 -0.12 -1.63
N GLN A 393 -10.10 0.73 -2.52
CA GLN A 393 -10.67 2.03 -2.14
C GLN A 393 -11.88 1.90 -1.22
N THR A 394 -12.76 0.94 -1.49
CA THR A 394 -13.97 0.74 -0.67
C THR A 394 -13.56 0.36 0.75
N LYS A 395 -12.59 -0.55 0.89
CA LYS A 395 -12.08 -0.98 2.19
C LYS A 395 -11.37 0.14 2.96
N GLU A 396 -10.63 1.00 2.25
CA GLU A 396 -10.00 2.16 2.87
C GLU A 396 -11.04 3.20 3.32
N ARG A 397 -12.09 3.43 2.53
CA ARG A 397 -13.22 4.29 2.92
C ARG A 397 -13.96 3.74 4.13
N GLU A 398 -14.23 2.44 4.19
CA GLU A 398 -14.84 1.78 5.34
C GLU A 398 -13.98 1.95 6.60
N LYS A 399 -12.66 1.75 6.48
CA LYS A 399 -11.73 1.96 7.60
C LYS A 399 -11.76 3.41 8.08
N ASN A 400 -11.68 4.37 7.16
CA ASN A 400 -11.69 5.80 7.48
C ASN A 400 -13.03 6.24 8.08
N ALA A 401 -14.15 5.73 7.56
CA ALA A 401 -15.49 5.96 8.09
C ALA A 401 -15.65 5.39 9.51
N LEU A 402 -15.14 4.18 9.76
CA LEU A 402 -15.14 3.57 11.09
C LEU A 402 -14.30 4.39 12.07
N THR A 403 -13.09 4.83 11.69
CA THR A 403 -12.26 5.68 12.54
C THR A 403 -12.91 7.03 12.83
N ALA A 404 -13.57 7.63 11.84
CA ALA A 404 -14.31 8.89 12.02
C ALA A 404 -15.51 8.70 12.95
N SER A 405 -16.26 7.60 12.80
CA SER A 405 -17.39 7.27 13.68
C SER A 405 -16.95 7.03 15.13
N LEU A 406 -15.83 6.32 15.34
CA LEU A 406 -15.25 6.14 16.67
C LEU A 406 -14.78 7.45 17.29
N ALA A 407 -14.13 8.32 16.49
CA ALA A 407 -13.70 9.64 16.95
C ALA A 407 -14.89 10.51 17.37
N GLU A 408 -15.97 10.50 16.58
CA GLU A 408 -17.18 11.27 16.91
C GLU A 408 -17.88 10.72 18.16
N LYS A 409 -18.00 9.40 18.30
CA LYS A 409 -18.57 8.79 19.51
C LYS A 409 -17.79 9.17 20.76
N ASN A 410 -16.46 9.13 20.70
CA ASN A 410 -15.61 9.55 21.81
C ASN A 410 -15.79 11.04 22.13
N ARG A 411 -15.92 11.90 21.10
CA ARG A 411 -16.16 13.34 21.28
C ARG A 411 -17.47 13.60 22.03
N VAL A 412 -18.56 12.96 21.59
CA VAL A 412 -19.88 13.09 22.23
C VAL A 412 -19.86 12.57 23.68
N GLU A 413 -19.20 11.44 23.94
CA GLU A 413 -19.11 10.88 25.29
C GLU A 413 -18.35 11.81 26.25
N VAL A 414 -17.25 12.42 25.78
CA VAL A 414 -16.48 13.41 26.56
C VAL A 414 -17.33 14.65 26.83
N GLU A 415 -18.07 15.16 25.84
CA GLU A 415 -18.92 16.34 26.00
C GLU A 415 -20.08 16.08 26.98
N GLN A 416 -20.72 14.90 26.90
CA GLN A 416 -21.77 14.49 27.83
C GLN A 416 -21.27 14.36 29.26
N LYS A 417 -20.10 13.73 29.47
CA LYS A 417 -19.48 13.65 30.80
C LYS A 417 -19.20 15.04 31.36
N ARG A 418 -18.74 15.96 30.52
CA ARG A 418 -18.50 17.34 30.94
C ARG A 418 -19.78 18.08 31.33
N LEU A 419 -20.81 18.02 30.49
CA LEU A 419 -22.11 18.63 30.80
C LEU A 419 -22.69 18.06 32.10
N PHE A 420 -22.57 16.74 32.31
CA PHE A 420 -23.03 16.07 33.52
C PHE A 420 -22.29 16.56 34.78
N VAL A 421 -20.95 16.65 34.74
CA VAL A 421 -20.15 17.17 35.86
C VAL A 421 -20.52 18.62 36.18
N ASN A 422 -20.68 19.46 35.16
CA ASN A 422 -21.07 20.87 35.34
C ASN A 422 -22.46 21.02 35.96
N LEU A 423 -23.45 20.27 35.45
CA LEU A 423 -24.83 20.30 35.96
C LEU A 423 -24.91 19.79 37.39
N LEU A 424 -24.32 18.61 37.67
CA LEU A 424 -24.27 18.07 39.03
C LEU A 424 -23.62 19.06 39.99
N SER A 425 -22.59 19.78 39.54
CA SER A 425 -21.88 20.67 40.45
C SER A 425 -22.69 21.90 40.85
N HIS A 426 -23.48 22.46 39.93
CA HIS A 426 -24.39 23.56 40.25
C HIS A 426 -25.54 23.12 41.17
N GLU A 427 -26.15 21.97 40.89
CA GLU A 427 -27.28 21.43 41.65
C GLU A 427 -26.89 20.99 43.07
N ILE A 428 -25.64 20.60 43.30
CA ILE A 428 -25.15 20.20 44.64
C ILE A 428 -24.59 21.41 45.42
N ARG A 429 -24.00 22.42 44.74
CA ARG A 429 -23.45 23.62 45.41
C ARG A 429 -24.52 24.40 46.17
N THR A 430 -25.71 24.55 45.59
CA THR A 430 -26.82 25.30 46.20
C THR A 430 -27.31 24.69 47.52
N PRO A 431 -27.68 23.39 47.60
CA PRO A 431 -28.06 22.78 48.87
C PRO A 431 -26.91 22.73 49.87
N LEU A 432 -25.65 22.54 49.43
CA LEU A 432 -24.50 22.62 50.35
C LEU A 432 -24.32 24.01 50.96
N ALA A 433 -24.48 25.07 50.18
CA ALA A 433 -24.41 26.44 50.68
C ALA A 433 -25.51 26.71 51.72
N ILE A 434 -26.73 26.24 51.46
CA ILE A 434 -27.86 26.33 52.40
C ILE A 434 -27.56 25.55 53.69
N MET A 435 -27.08 24.31 53.57
CA MET A 435 -26.73 23.50 54.74
C MET A 435 -25.56 24.11 55.52
N SER A 436 -24.57 24.70 54.84
CA SER A 436 -23.44 25.39 55.48
C SER A 436 -23.90 26.64 56.24
N ALA A 437 -24.75 27.46 55.64
CA ALA A 437 -25.33 28.65 56.27
C ALA A 437 -26.22 28.28 57.48
N ALA A 438 -27.08 27.27 57.34
CA ALA A 438 -27.90 26.77 58.44
C ALA A 438 -27.04 26.26 59.61
N ASN A 439 -25.96 25.50 59.32
CA ASN A 439 -25.02 25.06 60.34
C ASN A 439 -24.28 26.22 61.00
N ARG A 440 -23.90 27.25 60.23
CA ARG A 440 -23.21 28.43 60.77
C ARG A 440 -24.11 29.18 61.74
N ASN A 441 -25.37 29.41 61.39
CA ASN A 441 -26.35 30.07 62.26
C ASN A 441 -26.55 29.30 63.58
N LEU A 442 -26.65 27.97 63.50
CA LEU A 442 -26.77 27.10 64.69
C LEU A 442 -25.48 27.06 65.54
N PHE A 443 -24.32 27.32 64.93
CA PHE A 443 -23.04 27.42 65.65
C PHE A 443 -22.84 28.76 66.37
N GLU A 444 -23.44 29.84 65.87
CA GLU A 444 -23.33 31.18 66.46
C GLU A 444 -24.29 31.35 67.67
N GLU A 445 -25.40 30.61 67.74
CA GLU A 445 -26.29 30.49 68.94
C GLU A 445 -25.72 29.55 70.04
N LYS A 446 -24.43 29.68 70.35
CA LYS A 446 -23.66 28.78 71.23
C LYS A 446 -24.17 28.65 72.67
N SER A 447 -25.05 29.53 73.14
CA SER A 447 -25.39 29.68 74.55
C SER A 447 -26.46 28.71 75.10
N SER A 448 -27.11 27.87 74.27
CA SER A 448 -28.24 27.01 74.72
C SER A 448 -28.21 25.55 74.24
N LEU A 449 -27.20 25.11 73.48
CA LEU A 449 -27.16 23.78 72.84
C LEU A 449 -26.35 22.75 73.65
N SER A 450 -26.82 21.49 73.69
CA SER A 450 -26.12 20.40 74.38
C SER A 450 -24.82 19.98 73.67
N ASP A 451 -23.84 19.47 74.43
CA ASP A 451 -22.55 18.98 73.91
C ASP A 451 -22.68 17.95 72.76
N PHE A 452 -23.75 17.15 72.78
CA PHE A 452 -24.06 16.19 71.72
C PHE A 452 -24.44 16.90 70.41
N LEU A 453 -25.25 17.96 70.48
CA LEU A 453 -25.66 18.73 69.30
C LEU A 453 -24.49 19.51 68.70
N GLN A 454 -23.62 20.10 69.52
CA GLN A 454 -22.40 20.75 69.02
C GLN A 454 -21.46 19.78 68.29
N LYS A 455 -21.30 18.55 68.81
CA LYS A 455 -20.52 17.49 68.14
C LYS A 455 -21.18 16.99 66.85
N SER A 456 -22.52 16.99 66.76
CA SER A 456 -23.24 16.60 65.55
C SER A 456 -23.15 17.67 64.46
N LEU A 457 -23.36 18.94 64.83
CA LEU A 457 -23.26 20.09 63.92
C LEU A 457 -21.84 20.25 63.38
N SER A 458 -20.80 20.07 64.20
CA SER A 458 -19.41 20.09 63.73
C SER A 458 -19.13 19.00 62.69
N LYS A 459 -19.64 17.78 62.91
CA LYS A 459 -19.51 16.68 61.93
C LYS A 459 -20.25 16.97 60.63
N GLN A 460 -21.44 17.56 60.69
CA GLN A 460 -22.19 17.96 59.50
C GLN A 460 -21.49 19.08 58.74
N LYS A 461 -20.99 20.11 59.43
CA LYS A 461 -20.21 21.20 58.82
C LYS A 461 -18.98 20.64 58.09
N VAL A 462 -18.23 19.78 58.76
CA VAL A 462 -17.09 19.09 58.12
C VAL A 462 -17.55 18.35 56.87
N ALA A 463 -18.62 17.54 56.93
CA ALA A 463 -19.11 16.79 55.76
C ALA A 463 -19.57 17.69 54.60
N ILE A 464 -20.18 18.83 54.87
CA ILE A 464 -20.60 19.80 53.85
C ILE A 464 -19.36 20.43 53.19
N ASP A 465 -18.39 20.88 53.99
CA ASP A 465 -17.11 21.39 53.49
C ASP A 465 -16.41 20.32 52.61
N LYS A 466 -16.48 19.04 53.02
CA LYS A 466 -15.90 17.93 52.24
C LYS A 466 -16.50 17.82 50.84
N ILE A 467 -17.82 17.93 50.72
CA ILE A 467 -18.49 17.77 49.43
C ILE A 467 -18.25 19.01 48.56
N SER A 468 -18.22 20.21 49.16
CA SER A 468 -17.89 21.45 48.44
C SER A 468 -16.48 21.41 47.84
N ASP A 469 -15.47 20.99 48.63
CA ASP A 469 -14.09 20.89 48.15
C ASP A 469 -13.94 19.88 46.99
N VAL A 470 -14.68 18.76 47.01
CA VAL A 470 -14.67 17.76 45.93
C VAL A 470 -15.35 18.30 44.67
N LEU A 471 -16.44 19.05 44.83
CA LEU A 471 -17.14 19.72 43.73
C LEU A 471 -16.26 20.76 43.05
N ASP A 472 -15.60 21.59 43.86
CA ASP A 472 -14.70 22.61 43.33
C ASP A 472 -13.47 21.98 42.66
N LEU A 473 -12.95 20.85 43.16
CA LEU A 473 -11.94 20.06 42.46
C LEU A 473 -12.43 19.57 41.09
N CYS A 474 -13.62 18.97 41.01
CA CYS A 474 -14.18 18.48 39.75
C CYS A 474 -14.40 19.60 38.73
N LEU A 475 -14.93 20.74 39.17
CA LEU A 475 -15.12 21.92 38.32
C LEU A 475 -13.80 22.55 37.89
N THR A 476 -12.82 22.61 38.79
CA THR A 476 -11.49 23.15 38.49
C THR A 476 -10.79 22.30 37.45
N GLN A 477 -10.85 20.97 37.55
CA GLN A 477 -10.31 20.06 36.53
C GLN A 477 -10.98 20.24 35.16
N GLU A 478 -12.28 20.54 35.11
CA GLU A 478 -12.98 20.82 33.86
C GLU A 478 -12.65 22.21 33.29
N ARG A 479 -12.49 23.23 34.13
CA ARG A 479 -12.04 24.58 33.70
C ARG A 479 -10.60 24.54 33.19
N MET A 480 -9.71 23.82 33.86
CA MET A 480 -8.31 23.63 33.46
C MET A 480 -8.17 23.01 32.07
N LYS A 481 -9.11 22.16 31.64
CA LYS A 481 -9.11 21.58 30.27
C LYS A 481 -9.53 22.59 29.19
N GLN A 482 -10.24 23.66 29.54
CA GLN A 482 -10.70 24.68 28.57
C GLN A 482 -9.66 25.75 28.27
N PHE A 483 -8.76 26.03 29.22
CA PHE A 483 -7.83 27.16 29.14
C PHE A 483 -6.39 26.65 29.21
N ASN A 484 -5.85 26.26 28.05
CA ASN A 484 -4.47 25.79 27.90
C ASN A 484 -3.49 26.87 27.39
N SER A 485 -3.90 28.14 27.39
CA SER A 485 -3.11 29.21 26.82
C SER A 485 -2.33 29.92 27.91
N SER A 486 -1.16 29.41 28.30
CA SER A 486 -0.22 30.24 29.04
C SER A 486 0.28 31.34 28.11
N HIS A 487 0.28 32.58 28.59
CA HIS A 487 0.70 33.75 27.83
C HIS A 487 1.97 34.33 28.44
N LEU A 488 2.77 35.00 27.62
CA LEU A 488 3.93 35.75 28.09
C LEU A 488 3.43 37.03 28.78
N VAL A 489 3.55 37.09 30.10
CA VAL A 489 3.07 38.21 30.93
C VAL A 489 4.27 38.95 31.51
N ARG A 490 4.19 40.29 31.57
CA ARG A 490 5.21 41.11 32.26
C ARG A 490 5.11 40.93 33.76
N LEU A 491 6.24 40.81 34.43
CA LEU A 491 6.25 40.58 35.88
C LEU A 491 5.58 41.71 36.68
N GLU A 492 5.73 42.95 36.23
CA GLU A 492 5.06 44.12 36.82
C GLU A 492 3.53 43.99 36.80
N GLU A 493 2.96 43.45 35.71
CA GLU A 493 1.52 43.22 35.59
C GLU A 493 1.05 42.16 36.60
N VAL A 494 1.88 41.14 36.85
CA VAL A 494 1.58 40.10 37.86
C VAL A 494 1.63 40.66 39.27
N TRP A 495 2.59 41.53 39.58
CA TRP A 495 2.66 42.19 40.87
C TRP A 495 1.44 43.11 41.10
N VAL A 496 1.09 43.93 40.11
CA VAL A 496 -0.09 44.81 40.18
C VAL A 496 -1.36 43.98 40.38
N LEU A 497 -1.55 42.93 39.58
CA LEU A 497 -2.69 42.01 39.69
C LEU A 497 -2.81 41.42 41.11
N LEU A 498 -1.71 40.94 41.69
CA LEU A 498 -1.70 40.38 43.04
C LEU A 498 -2.06 41.43 44.08
N THR A 499 -1.45 42.62 44.03
CA THR A 499 -1.71 43.68 45.02
C THR A 499 -3.15 44.17 44.97
N GLN A 500 -3.73 44.36 43.77
CA GLN A 500 -5.13 44.73 43.60
C GLN A 500 -6.07 43.66 44.17
N HIS A 501 -5.79 42.39 43.88
CA HIS A 501 -6.57 41.26 44.38
C HIS A 501 -6.49 41.12 45.91
N ILE A 502 -5.32 41.39 46.50
CA ILE A 502 -5.14 41.40 47.96
C ILE A 502 -5.91 42.56 48.59
N ASP A 503 -5.86 43.75 48.00
CA ASP A 503 -6.57 44.94 48.50
C ASP A 503 -8.10 44.70 48.56
N GLU A 504 -8.67 43.96 47.61
CA GLU A 504 -10.07 43.53 47.63
C GLU A 504 -10.39 42.55 48.76
N LEU A 505 -9.44 41.70 49.15
CA LEU A 505 -9.61 40.68 50.19
C LEU A 505 -9.37 41.23 51.61
N THR A 506 -8.46 42.20 51.78
CA THR A 506 -8.09 42.75 53.10
C THR A 506 -9.24 43.17 54.02
N PRO A 507 -10.32 43.85 53.54
CA PRO A 507 -11.44 44.27 54.40
C PRO A 507 -12.21 43.11 55.05
N SER A 508 -12.04 41.88 54.57
CA SER A 508 -12.79 40.70 54.97
C SER A 508 -12.08 39.79 55.98
N THR A 509 -10.85 40.14 56.38
CA THR A 509 -9.99 39.30 57.25
C THR A 509 -9.61 40.03 58.53
N SER A 510 -9.37 39.30 59.62
CA SER A 510 -8.88 39.87 60.89
C SER A 510 -7.34 39.88 60.99
N GLN A 511 -6.65 39.49 59.91
CA GLN A 511 -5.19 39.45 59.81
C GLN A 511 -4.66 40.68 59.06
N THR A 512 -3.43 41.09 59.36
CA THR A 512 -2.73 42.12 58.58
C THR A 512 -1.95 41.47 57.45
N ILE A 513 -2.23 41.82 56.20
CA ILE A 513 -1.50 41.29 55.04
C ILE A 513 -0.42 42.30 54.62
N THR A 514 0.84 41.87 54.60
CA THR A 514 1.98 42.70 54.20
C THR A 514 2.58 42.19 52.90
N CYS A 515 2.67 43.06 51.90
CA CYS A 515 3.22 42.73 50.58
C CYS A 515 4.65 43.29 50.44
N LEU A 516 5.60 42.43 50.06
CA LEU A 516 7.01 42.77 49.83
C LEU A 516 7.42 42.39 48.41
N TYR A 517 8.13 43.29 47.73
CA TYR A 517 8.69 43.06 46.40
C TYR A 517 10.20 43.31 46.43
N ASP A 518 10.99 42.25 46.24
CA ASP A 518 12.46 42.29 46.35
C ASP A 518 13.14 41.85 45.04
N THR A 519 13.94 42.73 44.48
CA THR A 519 14.71 42.52 43.24
C THR A 519 16.20 42.37 43.56
N LYS A 520 16.66 41.13 43.77
CA LYS A 520 18.02 40.83 44.25
C LYS A 520 19.10 40.87 43.16
N THR A 521 18.81 41.33 41.94
CA THR A 521 19.74 41.23 40.79
C THR A 521 19.65 42.41 39.83
N SER A 522 20.77 42.69 39.16
CA SER A 522 20.88 43.72 38.11
C SER A 522 20.26 43.33 36.75
N LYS A 523 19.78 42.09 36.58
CA LYS A 523 19.09 41.61 35.37
C LYS A 523 17.92 40.68 35.77
N PRO A 524 16.83 41.22 36.34
CA PRO A 524 15.69 40.43 36.79
C PRO A 524 14.95 39.76 35.62
N VAL A 525 14.13 38.76 35.92
CA VAL A 525 13.15 38.23 34.95
C VAL A 525 12.13 39.32 34.64
N GLU A 526 11.96 39.66 33.36
CA GLU A 526 10.94 40.62 32.92
C GLU A 526 9.63 39.94 32.51
N TYR A 527 9.71 38.70 32.01
CA TYR A 527 8.59 37.97 31.45
C TYR A 527 8.53 36.52 31.97
N ILE A 528 7.31 36.09 32.29
CA ILE A 528 6.99 34.72 32.69
C ILE A 528 5.86 34.17 31.84
N ASN A 529 5.86 32.87 31.60
CA ASN A 529 4.74 32.19 30.95
C ASN A 529 3.70 31.86 32.03
N LEU A 530 2.55 32.52 31.99
CA LEU A 530 1.56 32.43 33.06
C LEU A 530 0.16 32.20 32.48
N TYR A 531 -0.57 31.25 33.06
CA TYR A 531 -2.01 31.16 32.92
C TYR A 531 -2.64 31.96 34.07
N GLN A 532 -2.96 33.24 33.82
CA GLN A 532 -3.33 34.22 34.84
C GLN A 532 -4.51 33.78 35.72
N GLU A 533 -5.59 33.29 35.12
CA GLU A 533 -6.80 32.86 35.85
C GLU A 533 -6.52 31.65 36.76
N GLY A 534 -5.76 30.67 36.26
CA GLY A 534 -5.32 29.54 37.08
C GLY A 534 -4.37 29.97 38.18
N PHE A 535 -3.46 30.90 37.90
CA PHE A 535 -2.51 31.40 38.89
C PHE A 535 -3.23 32.09 40.06
N LEU A 536 -4.21 32.96 39.78
CA LEU A 536 -5.03 33.58 40.82
C LEU A 536 -5.82 32.55 41.63
N MET A 537 -6.41 31.55 40.96
CA MET A 537 -7.11 30.46 41.65
C MET A 537 -6.19 29.67 42.60
N ALA A 538 -4.97 29.33 42.16
CA ALA A 538 -3.99 28.67 43.01
C ALA A 538 -3.54 29.57 44.16
N PHE A 539 -3.35 30.87 43.90
CA PHE A 539 -3.01 31.87 44.90
C PHE A 539 -4.09 32.00 45.98
N ASP A 540 -5.36 32.06 45.61
CA ASP A 540 -6.49 32.11 46.54
C ASP A 540 -6.57 30.88 47.44
N LEU A 541 -6.33 29.69 46.88
CA LEU A 541 -6.30 28.45 47.65
C LEU A 541 -5.18 28.46 48.70
N ILE A 542 -4.03 29.09 48.39
CA ILE A 542 -2.91 29.18 49.33
C ILE A 542 -3.18 30.27 50.37
N LEU A 543 -3.64 31.45 49.95
CA LEU A 543 -3.95 32.58 50.83
C LEU A 543 -5.10 32.26 51.79
N SER A 544 -6.14 31.59 51.32
CA SER A 544 -7.25 31.11 52.16
C SER A 544 -6.77 30.17 53.25
N ASN A 545 -5.82 29.27 52.94
CA ASN A 545 -5.17 28.43 53.94
C ASN A 545 -4.37 29.28 54.95
N ALA A 546 -3.56 30.23 54.48
CA ALA A 546 -2.79 31.11 55.36
C ALA A 546 -3.69 31.88 56.34
N ILE A 547 -4.80 32.47 55.87
CA ILE A 547 -5.79 33.19 56.69
C ILE A 547 -6.42 32.26 57.73
N LYS A 548 -6.83 31.08 57.31
CA LYS A 548 -7.55 30.12 58.15
C LYS A 548 -6.70 29.53 59.29
N TYR A 549 -5.41 29.30 59.06
CA TYR A 549 -4.51 28.70 60.04
C TYR A 549 -3.73 29.72 60.88
N SER A 550 -3.86 31.01 60.53
CA SER A 550 -3.26 32.12 61.27
C SER A 550 -4.12 32.55 62.48
N PRO A 551 -3.52 32.87 63.63
CA PRO A 551 -4.22 33.52 64.74
C PRO A 551 -4.85 34.86 64.33
N GLU A 552 -5.91 35.29 65.03
CA GLU A 552 -6.49 36.63 64.83
C GLU A 552 -5.45 37.73 65.14
N ASN A 553 -5.49 38.83 64.38
CA ASN A 553 -4.54 39.96 64.46
C ASN A 553 -3.07 39.59 64.19
N SER A 554 -2.79 38.41 63.63
CA SER A 554 -1.44 38.06 63.16
C SER A 554 -1.13 38.66 61.79
N THR A 555 0.13 38.58 61.39
CA THR A 555 0.60 39.10 60.09
C THR A 555 0.84 37.98 59.10
N ILE A 556 0.27 38.10 57.89
CA ILE A 556 0.57 37.25 56.74
C ILE A 556 1.48 38.04 55.80
N VAL A 557 2.64 37.48 55.47
CA VAL A 557 3.64 38.13 54.62
C VAL A 557 3.64 37.49 53.24
N ILE A 558 3.34 38.30 52.22
CA ILE A 558 3.39 37.90 50.81
C ILE A 558 4.63 38.55 50.22
N ASN A 559 5.59 37.72 49.79
CA ASN A 559 6.88 38.20 49.30
C ASN A 559 7.13 37.68 47.88
N MET A 560 7.43 38.60 46.96
CA MET A 560 7.86 38.28 45.61
C MET A 560 9.36 38.59 45.47
N VAL A 561 10.16 37.54 45.26
CA VAL A 561 11.61 37.63 45.08
C VAL A 561 11.97 37.28 43.64
N VAL A 562 12.64 38.21 42.95
CA VAL A 562 12.99 38.07 41.54
C VAL A 562 14.49 37.84 41.38
N ASN A 563 14.86 36.71 40.79
CA ASN A 563 16.25 36.36 40.46
C ASN A 563 16.49 36.33 38.95
N LYS A 564 17.68 35.91 38.48
CA LYS A 564 18.02 35.86 37.04
C LYS A 564 17.28 34.75 36.27
N THR A 565 16.83 33.71 36.97
CA THR A 565 16.33 32.45 36.36
C THR A 565 14.89 32.12 36.73
N GLN A 566 14.33 32.75 37.76
CA GLN A 566 13.00 32.45 38.27
C GLN A 566 12.45 33.59 39.12
N VAL A 567 11.13 33.61 39.27
CA VAL A 567 10.37 34.43 40.20
C VAL A 567 9.85 33.52 41.30
N ASN A 568 10.04 33.89 42.56
CA ASN A 568 9.51 33.17 43.71
C ASN A 568 8.47 34.02 44.44
N ILE A 569 7.23 33.54 44.54
CA ILE A 569 6.14 34.21 45.24
C ILE A 569 5.80 33.36 46.45
N SER A 570 6.07 33.86 47.66
CA SER A 570 5.84 33.12 48.90
C SER A 570 4.80 33.79 49.79
N ILE A 571 3.89 32.99 50.34
CA ILE A 571 2.93 33.40 51.37
C ILE A 571 3.39 32.76 52.68
N THR A 572 3.70 33.59 53.68
CA THR A 572 4.16 33.16 55.01
C THR A 572 3.12 33.57 56.05
N ASP A 573 2.60 32.60 56.79
CA ASP A 573 1.67 32.82 57.89
C ASP A 573 2.34 32.70 59.26
N GLN A 574 1.59 33.01 60.32
CA GLN A 574 2.00 32.85 61.73
C GLN A 574 1.22 31.73 62.44
N GLY A 575 0.83 30.70 61.69
CA GLY A 575 0.05 29.57 62.16
C GLY A 575 0.89 28.46 62.81
N ILE A 576 0.30 27.26 62.89
CA ILE A 576 0.92 26.08 63.51
C ILE A 576 2.03 25.44 62.65
N GLY A 577 2.21 25.88 61.41
CA GLY A 577 3.12 25.27 60.44
C GLY A 577 2.66 23.89 59.93
N PHE A 578 3.50 23.26 59.12
CA PHE A 578 3.33 21.90 58.60
C PHE A 578 4.01 20.88 59.51
N ASN A 579 3.39 19.70 59.68
CA ASN A 579 4.05 18.55 60.28
C ASN A 579 5.17 18.01 59.37
N GLU A 580 6.22 17.41 59.93
CA GLU A 580 7.37 16.88 59.19
C GLU A 580 6.98 15.88 58.09
N GLU A 581 5.89 15.13 58.28
CA GLU A 581 5.35 14.23 57.26
C GLU A 581 4.93 14.96 55.99
N LEU A 582 4.26 16.12 56.11
CA LEU A 582 3.76 16.94 54.99
C LEU A 582 4.87 17.63 54.20
N LEU A 583 6.07 17.76 54.78
CA LEU A 583 7.24 18.38 54.16
C LEU A 583 8.02 17.43 53.23
N THR A 584 7.62 16.15 53.15
CA THR A 584 8.27 15.19 52.24
C THR A 584 7.67 15.24 50.82
N PRO A 585 8.48 15.02 49.75
CA PRO A 585 7.99 15.05 48.36
C PRO A 585 6.85 14.05 48.06
N LYS A 586 6.69 13.01 48.91
CA LYS A 586 5.68 11.95 48.79
C LYS A 586 4.36 12.27 49.51
N ALA A 587 4.28 13.35 50.28
CA ALA A 587 3.17 13.64 51.21
C ALA A 587 2.05 14.52 50.65
N PHE A 588 2.00 14.76 49.34
CA PHE A 588 0.79 15.27 48.68
C PHE A 588 -0.30 14.18 48.55
N LYS A 589 -0.49 13.37 49.60
CA LYS A 589 -1.62 12.44 49.76
C LYS A 589 -2.47 12.95 50.91
N ARG A 590 -3.79 13.01 50.66
CA ARG A 590 -4.90 13.27 51.60
C ARG A 590 -4.45 13.50 53.05
N GLY A 591 -4.64 14.72 53.54
CA GLY A 591 -4.44 15.04 54.95
C GLY A 591 -5.36 14.21 55.84
N GLU A 592 -4.82 13.12 56.38
CA GLU A 592 -5.30 12.58 57.65
C GLU A 592 -4.59 13.39 58.75
N ASN A 593 -5.38 13.91 59.69
CA ASN A 593 -5.00 14.64 60.90
C ASN A 593 -5.02 16.18 60.83
N THR A 594 -6.23 16.74 60.87
CA THR A 594 -6.47 18.03 61.55
C THR A 594 -7.58 17.86 62.57
N THR A 595 -7.23 17.49 63.80
CA THR A 595 -8.15 17.60 64.95
C THR A 595 -8.30 19.07 65.30
N GLY A 596 -9.40 19.71 64.86
CA GLY A 596 -9.84 21.01 65.39
C GLY A 596 -10.07 22.15 64.37
N THR A 597 -9.70 22.01 63.10
CA THR A 597 -9.87 23.04 62.05
C THR A 597 -10.62 22.47 60.83
N SER A 598 -11.65 23.16 60.30
CA SER A 598 -12.58 22.60 59.28
C SER A 598 -12.05 22.68 57.84
N GLY A 599 -12.00 21.58 57.08
CA GLY A 599 -11.62 21.51 55.65
C GLY A 599 -10.92 20.18 55.27
N LEU A 600 -10.96 19.74 54.01
CA LEU A 600 -10.38 18.44 53.58
C LEU A 600 -8.87 18.43 53.32
N GLY A 601 -8.20 19.58 53.36
CA GLY A 601 -6.79 19.68 52.97
C GLY A 601 -6.54 19.49 51.46
N LEU A 602 -7.57 19.65 50.62
CA LEU A 602 -7.45 19.53 49.16
C LEU A 602 -6.91 20.80 48.48
N GLY A 603 -7.01 21.97 49.13
CA GLY A 603 -6.64 23.25 48.51
C GLY A 603 -5.19 23.31 48.02
N LEU A 604 -4.22 22.84 48.81
CA LEU A 604 -2.81 22.79 48.40
C LEU A 604 -2.53 21.75 47.31
N VAL A 605 -3.32 20.66 47.25
CA VAL A 605 -3.22 19.65 46.19
C VAL A 605 -3.72 20.23 44.87
N ILE A 606 -4.86 20.93 44.89
CA ILE A 606 -5.43 21.62 43.73
C ILE A 606 -4.48 22.72 43.26
N ALA A 607 -3.99 23.56 44.17
CA ALA A 607 -3.01 24.60 43.85
C ALA A 607 -1.76 24.00 43.19
N LYS A 608 -1.26 22.87 43.67
CA LYS A 608 -0.13 22.17 43.05
C LYS A 608 -0.43 21.69 41.63
N GLU A 609 -1.60 21.09 41.40
CA GLU A 609 -2.01 20.65 40.06
C GLU A 609 -2.11 21.83 39.09
N ILE A 610 -2.67 22.96 39.53
CA ILE A 610 -2.76 24.19 38.73
C ILE A 610 -1.35 24.73 38.42
N ILE A 611 -0.50 24.92 39.43
CA ILE A 611 0.86 25.43 39.25
C ILE A 611 1.71 24.52 38.34
N ALA A 612 1.51 23.20 38.40
CA ALA A 612 2.21 22.25 37.54
C ALA A 612 1.87 22.43 36.04
N THR A 613 0.65 22.88 35.69
CA THR A 613 0.29 23.16 34.29
C THR A 613 1.12 24.30 33.67
N MET A 614 1.68 25.18 34.50
CA MET A 614 2.53 26.30 34.10
C MET A 614 4.02 25.96 34.17
N ASN A 615 4.39 24.68 34.18
CA ASN A 615 5.77 24.19 34.38
C ASN A 615 6.44 24.80 35.63
N SER A 616 5.65 25.13 36.64
CA SER A 616 6.08 25.81 37.84
C SER A 616 6.03 24.87 39.04
N GLN A 617 6.69 25.24 40.14
CA GLN A 617 6.80 24.38 41.33
C GLN A 617 6.13 25.04 42.53
N LEU A 618 5.45 24.22 43.35
CA LEU A 618 4.91 24.62 44.65
C LEU A 618 5.75 23.96 45.75
N LEU A 619 6.36 24.77 46.62
CA LEU A 619 7.20 24.33 47.73
C LEU A 619 6.53 24.65 49.07
N LEU A 620 6.66 23.75 50.04
CA LEU A 620 6.13 23.89 51.40
C LEU A 620 7.31 23.92 52.38
N GLU A 621 7.33 24.91 53.25
CA GLU A 621 8.35 25.13 54.27
C GLU A 621 7.67 25.56 55.59
N ASN A 622 8.35 25.39 56.72
CA ASN A 622 7.96 26.02 57.98
C ASN A 622 8.72 27.33 58.18
N ALA A 623 8.05 28.33 58.75
CA ALA A 623 8.70 29.52 59.28
C ALA A 623 9.24 29.21 60.68
N TYR A 624 10.46 29.68 60.97
CA TYR A 624 11.13 29.44 62.24
C TYR A 624 11.57 30.75 62.89
N GLU A 625 11.38 30.85 64.20
CA GLU A 625 11.94 31.92 65.03
C GLU A 625 12.61 31.29 66.26
N SER A 626 13.88 31.62 66.51
CA SER A 626 14.67 31.04 67.60
C SER A 626 14.64 29.50 67.67
N GLY A 627 14.60 28.84 66.50
CA GLY A 627 14.57 27.38 66.39
C GLY A 627 13.22 26.71 66.63
N LYS A 628 12.14 27.48 66.84
CA LYS A 628 10.77 26.97 66.96
C LYS A 628 9.96 27.31 65.72
N VAL A 629 9.05 26.42 65.33
CA VAL A 629 8.10 26.67 64.23
C VAL A 629 7.16 27.79 64.67
N THR A 630 7.09 28.85 63.87
CA THR A 630 6.25 30.03 64.11
C THR A 630 5.21 30.24 63.01
N GLY A 631 5.18 29.39 61.99
CA GLY A 631 4.23 29.50 60.88
C GLY A 631 4.52 28.53 59.74
N ALA A 632 3.69 28.59 58.70
CA ALA A 632 3.91 27.92 57.42
C ALA A 632 4.31 28.92 56.33
N LYS A 633 5.09 28.44 55.36
CA LYS A 633 5.51 29.19 54.18
C LYS A 633 5.28 28.36 52.93
N VAL A 634 4.47 28.87 52.02
CA VAL A 634 4.18 28.24 50.74
C VAL A 634 4.75 29.10 49.62
N SER A 635 5.57 28.51 48.75
CA SER A 635 6.30 29.23 47.70
C SER A 635 5.94 28.72 46.31
N ILE A 636 5.53 29.61 45.41
CA ILE A 636 5.29 29.37 43.98
C ILE A 636 6.55 29.81 43.22
N VAL A 637 7.22 28.86 42.58
CA VAL A 637 8.44 29.09 41.79
C VAL A 637 8.09 29.06 40.30
N LEU A 638 8.12 30.23 39.68
CA LEU A 638 7.84 30.44 38.26
C LEU A 638 9.19 30.57 37.51
N PRO A 639 9.55 29.64 36.60
CA PRO A 639 10.78 29.74 35.85
C PRO A 639 10.72 30.91 34.85
N LYS A 640 11.89 31.48 34.55
CA LYS A 640 12.03 32.44 33.44
C LYS A 640 11.57 31.78 32.14
N SER A 641 10.73 32.47 31.37
CA SER A 641 10.36 31.99 30.03
C SER A 641 11.61 31.92 29.15
N MET A 642 11.87 30.76 28.53
CA MET A 642 12.86 30.68 27.45
C MET A 642 12.25 31.38 26.24
N SER A 643 12.89 32.46 25.79
CA SER A 643 12.57 33.12 24.52
C SER A 643 12.71 32.16 23.35
#